data_AF-A0AB34SIK6-F1
#
_entry.id   AF-A0AB34SIK6-F1
#
_cell.length_a   1.000
_cell.length_b   1.000
_cell.length_c   1.000
_cell.angle_alpha   90.00
_cell.angle_beta   90.00
_cell.angle_gamma   90.00
#
_symmetry.space_group_name_H-M   'P 1'
#
loop_
_entity.id
_entity.type
_entity.pdbx_description
1 polymer ?
#
loop_
_entity_poly.entity_id
_entity_poly.type
_entity_poly.pdbx_seq_one_letter_code
_entity_poly.pdbx_strand_id
1 'polypeptide(L)'
;MSYENKEIYTNEPKRIWKQGNNPYRSIVFWGWNNNNEPSFLILYGIHDFKEKKSYYVDGSDVERFENVLDDYVTYTSYNILNGREGHLPSFEAVNIVEDGGYYNRDKQHEFPKMYYKKDSRSDGWSRKLNDDGIVKEYKKFDEGYGIKIPYFEEFSYSELVNMVLNSGMVFENFRFAEDPNDILNIPENLNDYYELLCIMMSNKNLYTRKKKLIELLEVCKNTDIYKYIFKFGSTELLSGLFLESAKREIKEFIDEAQFIHKENIHYSEISYVQGLKRCAEIYLNSVNKQKRREREKWIKNNICNIDLNIIKLDNKEIPQGQTLNGSRYRKLSLQEKLKEYNGHYERKENGGWDFVRVRFKDRYKKGPFNDGVVFDVKAFKNTIQEAEAYKMADVIGKIAYYIDAPRLHYYFKGNSLNKELNYFKRYVRRIIESYSENDPEKFMEAVTSLFTSYTEDDFLCKFKGNFQFNYYIKNLLYFDFKEKPPIGWDNWRERSDWMENDQLLKLNGRYEYRKDIWDNHLEKVLYIASNAQINVILKACYFILKESEKTIDLIEKMNYRDIIKAANSAYEPLAKMFKEVLERKLDKEIIFDFSIMSDLMNNDNKDINNLSMEYFKRTNGYITSNNILELMFFDDLEKWTEYIKFNINSIDPHKYGEFIKAFICSDDRFKDSSINLTEEIINTISESVNKVMDMTYAEKSEILRNLITLILEKGSMELFIEKYIEEVIFAFSNSEIKGILIDFTFDKNTSLSSRNNMLLNLIDSIVNDRIPSDSTIIKVLEIGTSKCLKTLFEILTINEKELIVRHSTMLILFECDVLILNEKAKEIFYLMGEESRIIMHKMIIDSPIEKVHNFGLEKLKEIYGDFVPSEFIMQMLEHPSEQIKGYIANKSDAILNSLGQGNEDLFMYYAKTLLFLPNKVRKNKDDIYEALYNFSNKYKGRICEVEELLLNMGGSNIIKDKEKALVTLAKIRKERVV
;
A
#
# COMPACT_ATOMS: atom_id res chain seq x y z
N MET A 1 18.88 36.66 -50.99
CA MET A 1 18.52 35.93 -49.78
C MET A 1 19.28 36.51 -48.59
N SER A 2 18.87 37.67 -48.05
CA SER A 2 19.22 37.98 -46.65
C SER A 2 18.29 37.21 -45.73
N TYR A 3 18.87 36.60 -44.72
CA TYR A 3 18.20 35.64 -43.85
C TYR A 3 17.78 36.27 -42.52
N GLU A 4 17.01 37.36 -42.58
CA GLU A 4 16.06 37.68 -41.52
C GLU A 4 14.71 38.06 -42.13
N ASN A 5 13.68 37.32 -41.74
CA ASN A 5 12.28 37.44 -42.16
C ASN A 5 11.92 37.02 -43.59
N LYS A 6 12.37 35.84 -44.02
CA LYS A 6 11.58 35.01 -44.93
C LYS A 6 11.32 33.64 -44.30
N GLU A 7 10.38 33.61 -43.35
CA GLU A 7 9.50 32.44 -43.29
C GLU A 7 8.83 32.36 -44.67
N ILE A 8 8.83 31.18 -45.29
CA ILE A 8 7.89 30.85 -46.35
C ILE A 8 6.50 30.98 -45.73
N TYR A 9 5.97 32.21 -45.71
CA TYR A 9 4.55 32.44 -45.75
C TYR A 9 4.22 32.58 -47.23
N THR A 10 3.44 31.65 -47.73
CA THR A 10 2.51 31.87 -48.85
C THR A 10 1.41 32.88 -48.49
N ASN A 11 1.69 33.88 -47.66
CA ASN A 11 0.79 34.96 -47.28
C ASN A 11 1.60 36.25 -47.28
N GLU A 12 1.17 37.21 -48.09
CA GLU A 12 1.70 38.56 -48.23
C GLU A 12 2.20 39.14 -46.89
N PRO A 13 3.39 39.79 -46.85
CA PRO A 13 3.84 40.48 -45.64
C PRO A 13 2.80 41.53 -45.25
N LYS A 14 2.10 41.29 -44.14
CA LYS A 14 1.03 42.18 -43.67
C LYS A 14 1.62 43.56 -43.45
N ARG A 15 1.24 44.52 -44.29
CA ARG A 15 1.55 45.94 -44.12
C ARG A 15 1.01 46.53 -42.81
N ILE A 16 0.14 45.81 -42.10
CA ILE A 16 -0.54 46.28 -40.90
C ILE A 16 0.12 45.69 -39.64
N TRP A 17 0.60 46.58 -38.77
CA TRP A 17 1.09 46.28 -37.43
C TRP A 17 0.01 46.58 -36.39
N LYS A 18 -0.35 45.56 -35.60
CA LYS A 18 -1.47 45.63 -34.63
C LYS A 18 -1.04 45.61 -33.16
N GLN A 19 0.27 45.67 -32.89
CA GLN A 19 0.81 45.60 -31.54
C GLN A 19 1.21 47.00 -31.05
N GLY A 20 1.10 47.25 -29.74
CA GLY A 20 1.44 48.54 -29.14
C GLY A 20 2.95 48.78 -28.93
N ASN A 21 3.81 47.82 -29.29
CA ASN A 21 5.27 47.96 -29.25
C ASN A 21 5.84 48.38 -30.62
N ASN A 22 7.04 48.97 -30.60
CA ASN A 22 7.74 49.35 -31.82
C ASN A 22 8.07 48.11 -32.68
N PRO A 23 7.88 48.18 -34.00
CA PRO A 23 8.11 47.08 -34.93
C PRO A 23 9.60 46.95 -35.24
N TYR A 24 10.35 46.41 -34.29
CA TYR A 24 11.77 46.12 -34.48
C TYR A 24 12.02 45.16 -35.63
N ARG A 25 13.07 45.43 -36.39
CA ARG A 25 13.57 44.62 -37.50
C ARG A 25 15.06 44.42 -37.35
N SER A 26 15.54 43.34 -37.94
CA SER A 26 16.96 43.08 -38.03
C SER A 26 17.30 42.36 -39.32
N ILE A 27 18.55 42.50 -39.79
CA ILE A 27 19.12 41.71 -40.90
C ILE A 27 20.46 41.11 -40.48
N VAL A 28 20.70 39.83 -40.80
CA VAL A 28 21.97 39.12 -40.59
C VAL A 28 22.77 39.08 -41.88
N PHE A 29 24.05 39.46 -41.79
CA PHE A 29 25.06 39.37 -42.83
C PHE A 29 26.20 38.45 -42.38
N TRP A 30 26.74 37.70 -43.34
CA TRP A 30 27.83 36.77 -43.15
C TRP A 30 29.16 37.43 -43.48
N GLY A 31 30.22 37.02 -42.78
CA GLY A 31 31.55 37.55 -43.02
C GLY A 31 32.62 36.92 -42.15
N TRP A 32 33.76 37.59 -42.07
CA TRP A 32 34.88 37.23 -41.21
C TRP A 32 35.25 38.38 -40.30
N ASN A 33 35.78 38.06 -39.13
CA ASN A 33 36.49 39.05 -38.32
C ASN A 33 37.95 39.18 -38.76
N ASN A 34 38.72 40.06 -38.09
CA ASN A 34 40.13 40.29 -38.42
C ASN A 34 41.03 39.07 -38.22
N ASN A 35 40.57 38.05 -37.47
CA ASN A 35 41.28 36.79 -37.26
C ASN A 35 40.88 35.71 -38.29
N ASN A 36 40.13 36.07 -39.34
CA ASN A 36 39.54 35.16 -40.32
C ASN A 36 38.55 34.14 -39.74
N GLU A 37 37.93 34.45 -38.59
CA GLU A 37 36.88 33.59 -38.01
C GLU A 37 35.50 33.92 -38.59
N PRO A 38 34.68 32.90 -38.93
CA PRO A 38 33.31 33.11 -39.40
C PRO A 38 32.49 33.95 -38.42
N SER A 39 31.87 35.02 -38.88
CA SER A 39 31.22 36.02 -38.03
C SER A 39 29.92 36.50 -38.65
N PHE A 40 29.01 37.01 -37.81
CA PHE A 40 27.77 37.64 -38.24
C PHE A 40 27.75 39.12 -37.90
N LEU A 41 27.44 39.96 -38.88
CA LEU A 41 27.01 41.33 -38.65
C LEU A 41 25.49 41.36 -38.62
N ILE A 42 24.93 41.97 -37.60
CA ILE A 42 23.49 42.12 -37.45
C ILE A 42 23.16 43.60 -37.45
N LEU A 43 22.36 44.05 -38.42
CA LEU A 43 21.76 45.38 -38.41
C LEU A 43 20.44 45.36 -37.64
N TYR A 44 20.16 46.42 -36.88
CA TYR A 44 18.92 46.63 -36.15
C TYR A 44 18.28 47.97 -36.52
N GLY A 45 16.96 47.96 -36.68
CA GLY A 45 16.18 49.14 -37.04
C GLY A 45 14.76 49.06 -36.50
N ILE A 46 14.10 50.22 -36.43
CA ILE A 46 12.67 50.31 -36.14
C ILE A 46 11.97 50.58 -37.46
N HIS A 47 10.93 49.80 -37.77
CA HIS A 47 10.13 50.00 -38.97
C HIS A 47 9.17 51.17 -38.74
N ASP A 48 9.37 52.28 -39.42
CA ASP A 48 8.46 53.42 -39.28
C ASP A 48 7.05 53.12 -39.83
N PHE A 49 6.12 53.99 -39.47
CA PHE A 49 4.72 53.87 -39.85
C PHE A 49 4.34 54.95 -40.85
N LYS A 50 3.81 54.51 -41.99
CA LYS A 50 3.20 55.38 -43.01
C LYS A 50 1.89 56.00 -42.53
N GLU A 51 1.11 55.25 -41.75
CA GLU A 51 -0.15 55.69 -41.14
C GLU A 51 -0.30 55.07 -39.75
N LYS A 52 -0.72 55.85 -38.75
CA LYS A 52 -1.00 55.38 -37.38
C LYS A 52 -2.48 55.52 -37.08
N LYS A 53 -3.17 54.44 -36.71
CA LYS A 53 -4.56 54.45 -36.26
C LYS A 53 -4.67 53.74 -34.93
N SER A 54 -5.31 54.39 -33.95
CA SER A 54 -5.81 53.72 -32.76
C SER A 54 -7.29 53.98 -32.58
N TYR A 55 -7.99 52.98 -32.03
CA TYR A 55 -9.39 53.07 -31.68
C TYR A 55 -9.69 52.25 -30.44
N TYR A 56 -10.66 52.70 -29.65
CA TYR A 56 -11.22 51.93 -28.54
C TYR A 56 -12.34 51.04 -29.07
N VAL A 57 -12.38 49.79 -28.62
CA VAL A 57 -13.52 48.93 -28.89
C VAL A 57 -14.65 49.33 -27.95
N ASP A 58 -15.85 49.60 -28.49
CA ASP A 58 -17.03 50.02 -27.72
C ASP A 58 -17.20 49.21 -26.44
N GLY A 59 -17.23 49.91 -25.30
CA GLY A 59 -17.40 49.30 -23.97
C GLY A 59 -16.15 48.65 -23.37
N SER A 60 -14.95 48.85 -23.95
CA SER A 60 -13.69 48.36 -23.37
C SER A 60 -12.62 49.45 -23.24
N ASP A 61 -11.83 49.37 -22.17
CA ASP A 61 -10.61 50.18 -22.01
C ASP A 61 -9.44 49.69 -22.89
N VAL A 62 -9.72 48.84 -23.88
CA VAL A 62 -8.70 48.21 -24.72
C VAL A 62 -8.54 49.01 -26.00
N GLU A 63 -7.47 49.80 -26.04
CA GLU A 63 -7.00 50.47 -27.26
C GLU A 63 -6.45 49.43 -28.25
N ARG A 64 -6.93 49.48 -29.50
CA ARG A 64 -6.40 48.69 -30.60
C ARG A 64 -5.62 49.57 -31.56
N PHE A 65 -4.56 49.02 -32.12
CA PHE A 65 -3.69 49.67 -33.10
C PHE A 65 -3.88 49.02 -34.47
N GLU A 66 -3.97 49.83 -35.51
CA GLU A 66 -3.90 49.40 -36.91
C GLU A 66 -2.98 50.35 -37.68
N ASN A 67 -1.67 50.19 -37.45
CA ASN A 67 -0.67 51.03 -38.06
C ASN A 67 -0.19 50.42 -39.38
N VAL A 68 -0.11 51.21 -40.43
CA VAL A 68 0.46 50.80 -41.72
C VAL A 68 1.95 51.05 -41.70
N LEU A 69 2.75 50.02 -41.93
CA LEU A 69 4.21 50.06 -41.98
C LEU A 69 4.69 50.81 -43.24
N ASP A 70 5.81 51.53 -43.10
CA ASP A 70 6.50 52.19 -44.22
C ASP A 70 7.03 51.15 -45.23
N ASP A 71 7.30 51.57 -46.46
CA ASP A 71 7.87 50.70 -47.51
C ASP A 71 9.35 50.38 -47.23
N TYR A 72 10.04 51.20 -46.43
CA TYR A 72 11.44 51.05 -46.05
C TYR A 72 11.64 50.83 -44.54
N VAL A 73 12.75 50.18 -44.19
CA VAL A 73 13.26 50.13 -42.82
C VAL A 73 14.58 50.87 -42.75
N THR A 74 14.73 51.76 -41.76
CA THR A 74 16.01 52.42 -41.46
C THR A 74 16.71 51.66 -40.34
N TYR A 75 17.85 51.05 -40.67
CA TYR A 75 18.72 50.39 -39.69
C TYR A 75 19.70 51.40 -39.10
N THR A 76 19.63 51.59 -37.79
CA THR A 76 20.31 52.67 -37.05
C THR A 76 21.40 52.16 -36.11
N SER A 77 21.53 50.86 -35.96
CA SER A 77 22.53 50.24 -35.10
C SER A 77 22.91 48.86 -35.60
N TYR A 78 24.00 48.32 -35.05
CA TYR A 78 24.48 47.01 -35.41
C TYR A 78 25.12 46.27 -34.22
N ASN A 79 25.31 44.97 -34.37
CA ASN A 79 26.09 44.11 -33.48
C ASN A 79 26.91 43.12 -34.32
N ILE A 80 28.16 42.87 -33.95
CA ILE A 80 29.00 41.85 -34.58
C ILE A 80 29.17 40.69 -33.61
N LEU A 81 28.73 39.51 -34.04
CA LEU A 81 28.94 38.25 -33.33
C LEU A 81 30.12 37.52 -33.97
N ASN A 82 31.15 37.25 -33.18
CA ASN A 82 32.37 36.60 -33.64
C ASN A 82 32.34 35.10 -33.37
N GLY A 83 32.65 34.30 -34.38
CA GLY A 83 32.94 32.88 -34.23
C GLY A 83 34.29 32.62 -33.56
N ARG A 84 34.56 31.34 -33.28
CA ARG A 84 35.80 30.86 -32.66
C ARG A 84 36.16 29.48 -33.22
N GLU A 85 37.44 29.25 -33.50
CA GLU A 85 37.98 27.96 -33.95
C GLU A 85 37.31 27.43 -35.22
N GLY A 86 36.91 28.31 -36.13
CA GLY A 86 36.22 27.99 -37.38
C GLY A 86 34.70 27.81 -37.27
N HIS A 87 34.13 27.92 -36.08
CA HIS A 87 32.68 27.77 -35.85
C HIS A 87 31.94 29.11 -35.87
N LEU A 88 30.72 29.10 -36.42
CA LEU A 88 29.82 30.25 -36.41
C LEU A 88 29.36 30.60 -34.98
N PRO A 89 29.13 31.90 -34.70
CA PRO A 89 28.73 32.36 -33.38
C PRO A 89 27.35 31.85 -32.96
N SER A 90 27.11 31.85 -31.65
CA SER A 90 25.80 31.50 -31.06
C SER A 90 24.92 32.75 -30.97
N PHE A 91 23.59 32.59 -31.08
CA PHE A 91 22.66 33.73 -31.03
C PHE A 91 22.13 33.93 -29.62
N GLU A 92 22.83 34.72 -28.82
CA GLU A 92 22.36 35.09 -27.49
C GLU A 92 21.07 35.91 -27.56
N ALA A 93 20.09 35.59 -26.71
CA ALA A 93 18.84 36.34 -26.66
C ALA A 93 19.07 37.74 -26.08
N VAL A 94 18.86 38.77 -26.89
CA VAL A 94 19.07 40.19 -26.53
C VAL A 94 17.77 40.99 -26.54
N ASN A 95 17.77 42.13 -25.85
CA ASN A 95 16.74 43.17 -25.91
C ASN A 95 17.41 44.53 -26.14
N ILE A 96 16.86 45.33 -27.05
CA ILE A 96 17.20 46.75 -27.18
C ILE A 96 16.29 47.56 -26.24
N VAL A 97 16.89 48.44 -25.46
CA VAL A 97 16.23 49.29 -24.46
C VAL A 97 16.37 50.73 -24.90
N GLU A 98 15.25 51.39 -25.21
CA GLU A 98 15.19 52.76 -25.74
C GLU A 98 15.26 53.85 -24.66
N ASP A 99 14.82 53.54 -23.43
CA ASP A 99 14.87 54.42 -22.25
C ASP A 99 15.28 53.57 -21.03
N GLY A 100 16.13 54.12 -20.17
CA GLY A 100 16.53 53.52 -18.90
C GLY A 100 15.37 53.24 -17.95
N GLY A 101 14.22 53.90 -18.15
CA GLY A 101 13.03 53.74 -17.32
C GLY A 101 13.15 54.49 -16.00
N TYR A 102 12.03 54.59 -15.26
CA TYR A 102 11.88 55.49 -14.11
C TYR A 102 13.01 55.41 -13.06
N TYR A 103 13.50 54.22 -12.73
CA TYR A 103 14.54 54.00 -11.72
C TYR A 103 15.98 54.12 -12.23
N ASN A 104 16.21 54.26 -13.54
CA ASN A 104 17.54 54.48 -14.10
C ASN A 104 17.70 55.86 -14.75
N ARG A 105 16.73 56.78 -14.56
CA ARG A 105 16.79 58.17 -15.08
C ARG A 105 17.95 58.98 -14.49
N ASP A 106 18.39 58.66 -13.28
CA ASP A 106 19.51 59.34 -12.60
C ASP A 106 20.88 58.84 -13.07
N LYS A 107 20.94 57.72 -13.82
CA LYS A 107 22.18 57.27 -14.46
C LYS A 107 22.35 58.03 -15.78
N GLN A 108 23.41 58.84 -15.91
CA GLN A 108 23.82 59.49 -17.16
C GLN A 108 24.27 58.45 -18.19
N HIS A 109 23.32 57.72 -18.77
CA HIS A 109 23.58 56.73 -19.81
C HIS A 109 22.92 57.16 -21.11
N GLU A 110 23.68 57.12 -22.20
CA GLU A 110 23.14 57.24 -23.56
C GLU A 110 22.34 55.98 -23.90
N PHE A 111 21.11 56.18 -24.37
CA PHE A 111 20.22 55.13 -24.90
C PHE A 111 19.96 55.38 -26.40
N PRO A 112 19.61 54.37 -27.22
CA PRO A 112 19.30 52.98 -26.85
C PRO A 112 20.54 52.11 -26.56
N LYS A 113 20.41 51.14 -25.64
CA LYS A 113 21.44 50.12 -25.33
C LYS A 113 20.89 48.71 -25.53
N MET A 114 21.77 47.78 -25.88
CA MET A 114 21.44 46.36 -25.97
C MET A 114 21.89 45.61 -24.72
N TYR A 115 21.00 44.79 -24.17
CA TYR A 115 21.25 43.94 -23.01
C TYR A 115 20.93 42.50 -23.34
N TYR A 116 21.64 41.56 -22.73
CA TYR A 116 21.19 40.18 -22.69
C TYR A 116 19.83 40.10 -21.97
N LYS A 117 18.92 39.27 -22.49
CA LYS A 117 17.53 39.20 -22.00
C LYS A 117 17.44 38.78 -20.53
N LYS A 118 18.41 38.01 -20.05
CA LYS A 118 18.52 37.58 -18.64
C LYS A 118 18.78 38.76 -17.69
N ASP A 119 19.41 39.82 -18.20
CA ASP A 119 19.91 41.01 -17.50
C ASP A 119 19.06 42.28 -17.72
N SER A 120 17.96 42.17 -18.48
CA SER A 120 17.04 43.26 -18.82
C SER A 120 15.57 42.91 -18.53
N ARG A 121 15.30 42.41 -17.32
CA ARG A 121 13.95 41.95 -16.93
C ARG A 121 13.04 43.15 -16.63
N SER A 122 11.89 43.19 -17.30
CA SER A 122 10.80 44.13 -17.00
C SER A 122 9.87 43.55 -15.94
N ASP A 123 9.47 44.35 -14.97
CA ASP A 123 8.48 44.02 -13.92
C ASP A 123 7.18 44.83 -14.06
N GLY A 124 6.88 45.30 -15.29
CA GLY A 124 5.65 46.03 -15.63
C GLY A 124 5.83 47.54 -15.53
N TRP A 125 6.24 48.05 -14.36
CA TRP A 125 6.41 49.49 -14.13
C TRP A 125 7.87 49.95 -14.20
N SER A 126 8.82 49.00 -14.15
CA SER A 126 10.24 49.29 -14.32
C SER A 126 10.96 48.20 -15.10
N ARG A 127 12.20 48.49 -15.50
CA ARG A 127 13.11 47.51 -16.08
C ARG A 127 14.37 47.48 -15.23
N LYS A 128 14.64 46.35 -14.59
CA LYS A 128 15.90 46.14 -13.87
C LYS A 128 16.97 45.86 -14.92
N LEU A 129 17.88 46.82 -15.08
CA LEU A 129 19.01 46.74 -15.98
C LEU A 129 20.26 46.41 -15.15
N ASN A 130 20.93 45.33 -15.50
CA ASN A 130 22.24 45.00 -14.95
C ASN A 130 23.32 45.47 -15.93
N ASP A 131 24.21 46.36 -15.50
CA ASP A 131 25.24 46.94 -16.35
C ASP A 131 26.29 45.91 -16.79
N ASP A 132 26.48 44.83 -16.02
CA ASP A 132 27.31 43.68 -16.42
C ASP A 132 26.75 42.92 -17.62
N GLY A 133 25.44 43.06 -17.89
CA GLY A 133 24.73 42.39 -18.97
C GLY A 133 24.60 43.21 -20.26
N ILE A 134 25.31 44.34 -20.37
CA ILE A 134 25.36 45.16 -21.59
C ILE A 134 26.12 44.40 -22.68
N VAL A 135 25.56 44.36 -23.87
CA VAL A 135 26.23 43.82 -25.06
C VAL A 135 27.20 44.88 -25.56
N LYS A 136 28.51 44.66 -25.34
CA LYS A 136 29.56 45.65 -25.64
C LYS A 136 29.78 45.82 -27.14
N GLU A 137 29.45 44.79 -27.91
CA GLU A 137 29.58 44.72 -29.35
C GLU A 137 28.46 45.46 -30.09
N TYR A 138 27.41 45.88 -29.36
CA TYR A 138 26.33 46.69 -29.92
C TYR A 138 26.77 48.15 -30.08
N LYS A 139 26.67 48.66 -31.30
CA LYS A 139 27.06 50.02 -31.66
C LYS A 139 25.91 50.74 -32.38
N LYS A 140 25.69 52.01 -32.05
CA LYS A 140 24.76 52.89 -32.76
C LYS A 140 25.52 53.62 -33.87
N PHE A 141 24.87 53.94 -34.97
CA PHE A 141 25.41 54.90 -35.93
C PHE A 141 25.29 56.33 -35.37
N ASP A 142 26.18 57.22 -35.82
CA ASP A 142 26.15 58.64 -35.44
C ASP A 142 24.82 59.31 -35.84
N GLU A 143 24.44 60.37 -35.11
CA GLU A 143 23.15 61.03 -35.29
C GLU A 143 22.94 61.48 -36.75
N GLY A 144 21.85 60.99 -37.36
CA GLY A 144 21.48 61.28 -38.76
C GLY A 144 21.87 60.21 -39.78
N TYR A 145 22.67 59.21 -39.41
CA TYR A 145 23.10 58.13 -40.30
C TYR A 145 22.33 56.82 -40.06
N GLY A 146 21.89 56.16 -41.13
CA GLY A 146 21.21 54.88 -41.10
C GLY A 146 21.10 54.26 -42.49
N ILE A 147 21.06 52.93 -42.56
CA ILE A 147 20.95 52.21 -43.83
C ILE A 147 19.46 51.99 -44.12
N LYS A 148 18.96 52.55 -45.22
CA LYS A 148 17.57 52.37 -45.66
C LYS A 148 17.47 51.21 -46.64
N ILE A 149 16.64 50.22 -46.33
CA ILE A 149 16.43 49.04 -47.17
C ILE A 149 14.93 48.87 -47.43
N PRO A 150 14.47 48.65 -48.68
CA PRO A 150 13.07 48.31 -48.97
C PRO A 150 12.71 46.99 -48.29
N TYR A 151 11.61 46.98 -47.51
CA TYR A 151 11.27 45.82 -46.68
C TYR A 151 10.35 44.80 -47.37
N PHE A 152 9.52 45.26 -48.31
CA PHE A 152 8.55 44.42 -49.01
C PHE A 152 9.03 43.89 -50.36
N GLU A 153 10.25 44.23 -50.77
CA GLU A 153 10.86 43.78 -52.02
C GLU A 153 11.79 42.57 -51.79
N GLU A 154 12.03 41.78 -52.85
CA GLU A 154 12.91 40.63 -52.78
C GLU A 154 14.31 40.96 -53.31
N PHE A 155 15.34 40.74 -52.49
CA PHE A 155 16.73 40.92 -52.88
C PHE A 155 17.55 39.65 -52.70
N SER A 156 18.52 39.44 -53.61
CA SER A 156 19.62 38.49 -53.48
C SER A 156 20.51 38.86 -52.28
N TYR A 157 21.37 37.95 -51.84
CA TYR A 157 22.23 38.23 -50.68
C TYR A 157 23.29 39.27 -51.05
N SER A 158 23.92 39.09 -52.22
CA SER A 158 24.92 40.01 -52.77
C SER A 158 24.35 41.40 -53.05
N GLU A 159 23.09 41.50 -53.50
CA GLU A 159 22.41 42.80 -53.65
C GLU A 159 22.32 43.55 -52.32
N LEU A 160 22.01 42.86 -51.22
CA LEU A 160 21.92 43.49 -49.91
C LEU A 160 23.27 43.84 -49.33
N VAL A 161 24.30 43.01 -49.55
CA VAL A 161 25.69 43.37 -49.22
C VAL A 161 26.10 44.63 -49.96
N ASN A 162 25.82 44.71 -51.26
CA ASN A 162 26.11 45.89 -52.08
C ASN A 162 25.36 47.13 -51.58
N MET A 163 24.09 47.02 -51.17
CA MET A 163 23.36 48.13 -50.57
C MET A 163 24.02 48.67 -49.29
N VAL A 164 24.54 47.77 -48.45
CA VAL A 164 25.26 48.15 -47.22
C VAL A 164 26.64 48.73 -47.53
N LEU A 165 27.39 48.16 -48.47
CA LEU A 165 28.71 48.69 -48.87
C LEU A 165 28.58 50.07 -49.54
N ASN A 166 27.56 50.27 -50.38
CA ASN A 166 27.30 51.53 -51.06
C ASN A 166 26.85 52.64 -50.11
N SER A 167 26.41 52.32 -48.89
CA SER A 167 26.11 53.33 -47.87
C SER A 167 27.36 53.96 -47.26
N GLY A 168 28.57 53.49 -47.60
CA GLY A 168 29.84 54.02 -47.11
C GLY A 168 30.15 53.70 -45.64
N MET A 169 29.37 52.80 -45.01
CA MET A 169 29.57 52.43 -43.62
C MET A 169 30.70 51.41 -43.47
N VAL A 170 31.55 51.62 -42.46
CA VAL A 170 32.65 50.72 -42.12
C VAL A 170 32.36 50.04 -40.78
N PHE A 171 32.48 48.73 -40.74
CA PHE A 171 32.25 47.92 -39.55
C PHE A 171 33.60 47.45 -38.99
N GLU A 172 33.95 47.91 -37.79
CA GLU A 172 35.21 47.54 -37.15
C GLU A 172 35.26 46.03 -36.86
N ASN A 173 36.37 45.38 -37.21
CA ASN A 173 36.57 43.94 -37.02
C ASN A 173 35.56 43.05 -37.79
N PHE A 174 35.09 43.50 -38.96
CA PHE A 174 34.21 42.71 -39.81
C PHE A 174 34.43 42.98 -41.30
N ARG A 175 34.49 41.91 -42.09
CA ARG A 175 34.52 41.93 -43.56
C ARG A 175 33.39 41.06 -44.10
N PHE A 176 32.56 41.61 -44.99
CA PHE A 176 31.46 40.89 -45.64
C PHE A 176 31.98 39.73 -46.49
N ALA A 177 31.23 38.62 -46.49
CA ALA A 177 31.24 37.64 -47.56
C ALA A 177 30.31 38.10 -48.68
N GLU A 178 30.67 37.84 -49.95
CA GLU A 178 29.82 38.16 -51.10
C GLU A 178 28.70 37.13 -51.24
N ASP A 179 29.01 35.87 -50.90
CA ASP A 179 28.07 34.76 -50.76
C ASP A 179 28.34 33.98 -49.45
N PRO A 180 27.33 33.55 -48.68
CA PRO A 180 27.52 32.64 -47.55
C PRO A 180 28.35 31.39 -47.88
N ASN A 181 28.32 30.93 -49.13
CA ASN A 181 29.12 29.80 -49.61
C ASN A 181 30.63 30.09 -49.61
N ASP A 182 31.06 31.35 -49.63
CA ASP A 182 32.48 31.70 -49.52
C ASP A 182 33.07 31.24 -48.16
N ILE A 183 32.20 31.19 -47.14
CA ILE A 183 32.53 30.65 -45.82
C ILE A 183 32.33 29.14 -45.80
N LEU A 184 31.16 28.67 -46.22
CA LEU A 184 30.76 27.27 -46.06
C LEU A 184 31.49 26.32 -47.01
N ASN A 185 31.90 26.78 -48.19
CA ASN A 185 32.56 25.99 -49.24
C ASN A 185 31.82 24.67 -49.53
N ILE A 186 30.51 24.77 -49.79
CA ILE A 186 29.64 23.63 -50.05
C ILE A 186 30.01 23.04 -51.44
N PRO A 187 30.24 21.72 -51.54
CA PRO A 187 30.56 21.07 -52.80
C PRO A 187 29.29 20.87 -53.64
N GLU A 188 29.48 20.75 -54.95
CA GLU A 188 28.37 20.70 -55.92
C GLU A 188 27.31 19.63 -55.62
N ASN A 189 27.73 18.48 -55.06
CA ASN A 189 26.84 17.38 -54.69
C ASN A 189 25.91 17.67 -53.49
N LEU A 190 26.07 18.81 -52.83
CA LEU A 190 25.26 19.26 -51.69
C LEU A 190 24.56 20.60 -51.94
N ASN A 191 24.66 21.15 -53.16
CA ASN A 191 24.05 22.45 -53.51
C ASN A 191 22.54 22.49 -53.30
N ASP A 192 21.84 21.37 -53.47
CA ASP A 192 20.39 21.26 -53.22
C ASP A 192 20.00 21.61 -51.77
N TYR A 193 20.94 21.56 -50.83
CA TYR A 193 20.72 21.88 -49.42
C TYR A 193 21.24 23.28 -49.01
N TYR A 194 21.78 24.06 -49.95
CA TYR A 194 22.42 25.34 -49.68
C TYR A 194 21.51 26.30 -48.88
N GLU A 195 20.27 26.51 -49.34
CA GLU A 195 19.32 27.40 -48.66
C GLU A 195 18.98 26.91 -47.25
N LEU A 196 18.78 25.60 -47.10
CA LEU A 196 18.46 24.97 -45.83
C LEU A 196 19.60 25.15 -44.82
N LEU A 197 20.85 24.95 -45.25
CA LEU A 197 22.06 25.17 -44.44
C LEU A 197 22.19 26.63 -44.01
N CYS A 198 22.00 27.58 -44.93
CA CYS A 198 22.04 29.01 -44.61
C CYS A 198 21.02 29.35 -43.52
N ILE A 199 19.76 28.91 -43.64
CA ILE A 199 18.71 29.15 -42.64
C ILE A 199 19.09 28.53 -41.28
N MET A 200 19.53 27.27 -41.26
CA MET A 200 19.89 26.60 -40.01
C MET A 200 21.06 27.26 -39.28
N MET A 201 21.98 27.86 -40.02
CA MET A 201 23.20 28.43 -39.49
C MET A 201 23.05 29.89 -39.06
N SER A 202 22.24 30.71 -39.75
CA SER A 202 22.15 32.16 -39.48
C SER A 202 20.81 32.67 -38.94
N ASN A 203 19.76 31.84 -38.84
CA ASN A 203 18.47 32.33 -38.35
C ASN A 203 18.47 32.52 -36.82
N LYS A 204 18.21 33.73 -36.32
CA LYS A 204 18.24 34.00 -34.87
C LYS A 204 17.22 33.20 -34.06
N ASN A 205 16.14 32.72 -34.68
CA ASN A 205 15.13 31.94 -34.01
C ASN A 205 15.54 30.47 -33.92
N LEU A 206 15.91 30.04 -32.71
CA LEU A 206 16.27 28.65 -32.41
C LEU A 206 15.18 27.64 -32.78
N TYR A 207 13.89 28.00 -32.68
CA TYR A 207 12.79 27.12 -33.09
C TYR A 207 12.79 26.86 -34.59
N THR A 208 13.01 27.90 -35.39
CA THR A 208 13.10 27.79 -36.86
C THR A 208 14.31 26.95 -37.26
N ARG A 209 15.47 27.20 -36.66
CA ARG A 209 16.68 26.38 -36.85
C ARG A 209 16.42 24.91 -36.52
N LYS A 210 15.76 24.64 -35.39
CA LYS A 210 15.40 23.27 -34.99
C LYS A 210 14.46 22.61 -36.00
N LYS A 211 13.43 23.31 -36.48
CA LYS A 211 12.49 22.78 -37.48
C LYS A 211 13.22 22.40 -38.78
N LYS A 212 14.11 23.28 -39.25
CA LYS A 212 14.92 23.03 -40.44
C LYS A 212 15.95 21.92 -40.27
N LEU A 213 16.51 21.76 -39.07
CA LEU A 213 17.34 20.60 -38.74
C LEU A 213 16.57 19.28 -38.81
N ILE A 214 15.33 19.25 -38.30
CA ILE A 214 14.47 18.06 -38.39
C ILE A 214 14.15 17.74 -39.86
N GLU A 215 13.78 18.75 -40.64
CA GLU A 215 13.54 18.63 -42.09
C GLU A 215 14.77 18.08 -42.82
N LEU A 216 15.98 18.56 -42.47
CA LEU A 216 17.22 18.01 -43.02
C LEU A 216 17.38 16.53 -42.67
N LEU A 217 17.21 16.15 -41.40
CA LEU A 217 17.37 14.77 -40.93
C LEU A 217 16.36 13.80 -41.56
N GLU A 218 15.20 14.29 -42.03
CA GLU A 218 14.18 13.49 -42.69
C GLU A 218 14.45 13.28 -44.19
N VAL A 219 15.01 14.30 -44.86
CA VAL A 219 15.19 14.30 -46.32
C VAL A 219 16.61 13.87 -46.73
N CYS A 220 17.63 14.17 -45.93
CA CYS A 220 19.03 14.01 -46.32
C CYS A 220 19.57 12.61 -46.00
N LYS A 221 19.94 11.86 -47.05
CA LYS A 221 20.64 10.58 -46.96
C LYS A 221 22.17 10.69 -47.08
N ASN A 222 22.69 11.86 -47.45
CA ASN A 222 24.12 12.08 -47.63
C ASN A 222 24.77 12.50 -46.30
N THR A 223 25.63 11.65 -45.75
CA THR A 223 26.28 11.92 -44.46
C THR A 223 27.31 13.05 -44.51
N ASP A 224 27.79 13.42 -45.70
CA ASP A 224 28.78 14.50 -45.87
C ASP A 224 28.24 15.86 -45.44
N ILE A 225 26.93 16.10 -45.52
CA ILE A 225 26.34 17.38 -45.08
C ILE A 225 26.54 17.61 -43.58
N TYR A 226 26.56 16.53 -42.78
CA TYR A 226 26.74 16.64 -41.34
C TYR A 226 28.17 16.99 -40.98
N LYS A 227 29.17 16.62 -41.81
CA LYS A 227 30.55 17.08 -41.64
C LYS A 227 30.63 18.61 -41.75
N TYR A 228 29.85 19.23 -42.64
CA TYR A 228 29.76 20.69 -42.74
C TYR A 228 29.09 21.31 -41.52
N ILE A 229 28.03 20.69 -41.01
CA ILE A 229 27.40 21.14 -39.76
C ILE A 229 28.39 21.03 -38.59
N PHE A 230 29.14 19.94 -38.47
CA PHE A 230 30.17 19.80 -37.43
C PHE A 230 31.36 20.74 -37.61
N LYS A 231 31.70 21.12 -38.84
CA LYS A 231 32.82 22.03 -39.12
C LYS A 231 32.49 23.49 -38.84
N PHE A 232 31.27 23.94 -39.17
CA PHE A 232 30.93 25.37 -39.14
C PHE A 232 29.77 25.71 -38.18
N GLY A 233 28.98 24.74 -37.77
CA GLY A 233 27.77 24.96 -36.98
C GLY A 233 28.06 25.56 -35.61
N SER A 234 27.18 26.45 -35.15
CA SER A 234 27.26 27.00 -33.81
C SER A 234 26.93 25.95 -32.74
N THR A 235 27.39 26.17 -31.51
CA THR A 235 27.18 25.24 -30.39
C THR A 235 25.72 24.82 -30.16
N GLU A 236 24.76 25.71 -30.45
CA GLU A 236 23.33 25.43 -30.34
C GLU A 236 22.82 24.47 -31.44
N LEU A 237 23.32 24.64 -32.67
CA LEU A 237 22.98 23.76 -33.79
C LEU A 237 23.55 22.37 -33.55
N LEU A 238 24.81 22.28 -33.12
CA LEU A 238 25.45 21.01 -32.76
C LEU A 238 24.74 20.32 -31.60
N SER A 239 24.33 21.09 -30.58
CA SER A 239 23.52 20.57 -29.47
C SER A 239 22.19 19.99 -29.96
N GLY A 240 21.51 20.70 -30.89
CA GLY A 240 20.29 20.23 -31.52
C GLY A 240 20.50 18.95 -32.33
N LEU A 241 21.59 18.89 -33.11
CA LEU A 241 21.96 17.73 -33.92
C LEU A 241 22.15 16.50 -33.05
N PHE A 242 22.91 16.59 -31.95
CA PHE A 242 23.09 15.45 -31.03
C PHE A 242 21.79 14.99 -30.40
N LEU A 243 20.93 15.91 -29.94
CA LEU A 243 19.66 15.54 -29.31
C LEU A 243 18.68 14.90 -30.31
N GLU A 244 18.59 15.40 -31.54
CA GLU A 244 17.70 14.83 -32.56
C GLU A 244 18.28 13.52 -33.15
N SER A 245 19.61 13.38 -33.18
CA SER A 245 20.29 12.12 -33.53
C SER A 245 20.08 11.04 -32.47
N ALA A 246 20.12 11.40 -31.19
CA ALA A 246 19.87 10.47 -30.08
C ALA A 246 18.47 9.84 -30.16
N LYS A 247 17.45 10.64 -30.51
CA LYS A 247 16.06 10.16 -30.67
C LYS A 247 15.87 9.23 -31.86
N ARG A 248 16.61 9.50 -32.95
CA ARG A 248 16.56 8.73 -34.20
C ARG A 248 17.53 7.55 -34.23
N GLU A 249 18.31 7.36 -33.16
CA GLU A 249 19.32 6.31 -33.03
C GLU A 249 20.37 6.31 -34.17
N ILE A 250 20.68 7.50 -34.70
CA ILE A 250 21.76 7.74 -35.65
C ILE A 250 23.10 7.44 -34.95
N LYS A 251 24.02 6.71 -35.57
CA LYS A 251 25.28 6.25 -34.94
C LYS A 251 26.54 6.87 -35.57
N GLU A 252 26.36 7.56 -36.67
CA GLU A 252 27.41 8.09 -37.53
C GLU A 252 28.25 9.17 -36.85
N PHE A 253 27.76 9.76 -35.75
CA PHE A 253 28.40 10.91 -35.08
C PHE A 253 29.10 10.57 -33.76
N ILE A 254 29.42 9.28 -33.53
CA ILE A 254 30.04 8.83 -32.27
C ILE A 254 31.40 9.48 -32.04
N ASP A 255 32.23 9.58 -33.07
CA ASP A 255 33.60 10.07 -32.95
C ASP A 255 33.60 11.58 -32.67
N GLU A 256 32.77 12.35 -33.38
CA GLU A 256 32.55 13.78 -33.15
C GLU A 256 32.02 14.04 -31.73
N ALA A 257 31.06 13.22 -31.26
CA ALA A 257 30.54 13.33 -29.91
C ALA A 257 31.60 13.02 -28.84
N GLN A 258 32.44 12.00 -29.06
CA GLN A 258 33.55 11.67 -28.15
C GLN A 258 34.59 12.79 -28.08
N PHE A 259 34.95 13.36 -29.23
CA PHE A 259 35.86 14.50 -29.32
C PHE A 259 35.31 15.68 -28.52
N ILE A 260 34.08 16.11 -28.81
CA ILE A 260 33.43 17.24 -28.12
C ILE A 260 33.32 17.00 -26.61
N HIS A 261 33.03 15.77 -26.19
CA HIS A 261 32.88 15.44 -24.77
C HIS A 261 34.21 15.47 -24.01
N LYS A 262 35.29 14.94 -24.60
CA LYS A 262 36.61 14.80 -23.95
C LYS A 262 37.48 16.04 -24.04
N GLU A 263 37.51 16.69 -25.20
CA GLU A 263 38.45 17.77 -25.49
C GLU A 263 38.03 19.12 -24.89
N ASN A 264 39.00 20.00 -24.67
CA ASN A 264 38.76 21.37 -24.21
C ASN A 264 38.52 22.31 -25.39
N ILE A 265 37.30 22.29 -25.93
CA ILE A 265 36.88 23.12 -27.08
C ILE A 265 36.54 24.57 -26.67
N HIS A 266 36.80 25.54 -27.56
CA HIS A 266 36.54 26.97 -27.32
C HIS A 266 35.58 27.61 -28.35
N TYR A 267 34.69 26.80 -28.93
CA TYR A 267 33.74 27.20 -29.99
C TYR A 267 32.79 28.36 -29.62
N SER A 268 32.59 28.62 -28.32
CA SER A 268 31.72 29.68 -27.80
C SER A 268 32.06 29.98 -26.33
N GLU A 269 31.23 30.79 -25.68
CA GLU A 269 31.29 31.01 -24.23
C GLU A 269 31.14 29.70 -23.44
N ILE A 270 31.79 29.63 -22.26
CA ILE A 270 31.90 28.42 -21.43
C ILE A 270 30.53 27.77 -21.18
N SER A 271 29.49 28.58 -20.94
CA SER A 271 28.14 28.09 -20.67
C SER A 271 27.51 27.34 -21.85
N TYR A 272 27.74 27.81 -23.09
CA TYR A 272 27.25 27.16 -24.31
C TYR A 272 28.04 25.88 -24.61
N VAL A 273 29.37 25.92 -24.43
CA VAL A 273 30.23 24.73 -24.57
C VAL A 273 29.81 23.63 -23.58
N GLN A 274 29.54 23.97 -22.32
CA GLN A 274 28.99 23.02 -21.34
C GLN A 274 27.63 22.45 -21.78
N GLY A 275 26.78 23.28 -22.40
CA GLY A 275 25.51 22.85 -22.99
C GLY A 275 25.70 21.83 -24.10
N LEU A 276 26.68 22.05 -24.97
CA LEU A 276 27.06 21.16 -26.07
C LEU A 276 27.63 19.83 -25.56
N LYS A 277 28.59 19.86 -24.64
CA LYS A 277 29.17 18.65 -24.02
C LYS A 277 28.12 17.76 -23.37
N ARG A 278 27.14 18.37 -22.70
CA ARG A 278 25.98 17.68 -22.10
C ARG A 278 25.11 17.00 -23.17
N CYS A 279 24.83 17.67 -24.30
CA CYS A 279 24.06 17.07 -25.39
C CYS A 279 24.82 15.92 -26.06
N ALA A 280 26.14 16.07 -26.26
CA ALA A 280 27.01 15.00 -26.76
C ALA A 280 27.01 13.79 -25.81
N GLU A 281 27.05 14.01 -24.50
CA GLU A 281 26.95 12.94 -23.49
C GLU A 281 25.61 12.18 -23.57
N ILE A 282 24.49 12.89 -23.68
CA ILE A 282 23.15 12.26 -23.86
C ILE A 282 23.15 11.38 -25.11
N TYR A 283 23.70 11.89 -26.22
CA TYR A 283 23.83 11.12 -27.46
C TYR A 283 24.71 9.88 -27.28
N LEU A 284 25.90 10.01 -26.70
CA LEU A 284 26.82 8.89 -26.41
C LEU A 284 26.16 7.83 -25.52
N ASN A 285 25.40 8.26 -24.51
CA ASN A 285 24.65 7.36 -23.64
C ASN A 285 23.52 6.65 -24.38
N SER A 286 22.85 7.31 -25.35
CA SER A 286 21.77 6.71 -26.13
C SER A 286 22.25 5.61 -27.09
N VAL A 287 23.40 5.81 -27.74
CA VAL A 287 23.94 4.87 -28.75
C VAL A 287 24.75 3.73 -28.13
N ASN A 288 25.30 3.92 -26.91
CA ASN A 288 25.96 2.86 -26.16
C ASN A 288 24.92 2.07 -25.33
N LYS A 289 24.64 0.82 -25.74
CA LYS A 289 23.63 -0.04 -25.10
C LYS A 289 23.83 -0.24 -23.60
N GLN A 290 25.07 -0.36 -23.11
CA GLN A 290 25.33 -0.57 -21.69
C GLN A 290 25.05 0.70 -20.89
N LYS A 291 25.59 1.84 -21.33
CA LYS A 291 25.34 3.14 -20.69
C LYS A 291 23.86 3.51 -20.71
N ARG A 292 23.17 3.24 -21.83
CA ARG A 292 21.71 3.41 -21.94
C ARG A 292 20.97 2.63 -20.85
N ARG A 293 21.24 1.33 -20.70
CA ARG A 293 20.60 0.49 -19.67
C ARG A 293 20.86 1.00 -18.26
N GLU A 294 22.09 1.43 -17.96
CA GLU A 294 22.45 2.02 -16.67
C GLU A 294 21.66 3.31 -16.39
N ARG A 295 21.54 4.18 -17.41
CA ARG A 295 20.74 5.41 -17.31
C ARG A 295 19.25 5.13 -17.21
N GLU A 296 18.68 4.24 -18.01
CA GLU A 296 17.26 3.83 -17.92
C GLU A 296 16.92 3.32 -16.52
N LYS A 297 17.77 2.46 -15.95
CA LYS A 297 17.61 1.96 -14.57
C LYS A 297 17.70 3.10 -13.56
N TRP A 298 18.68 3.98 -13.70
CA TRP A 298 18.82 5.15 -12.82
C TRP A 298 17.59 6.05 -12.87
N ILE A 299 17.05 6.33 -14.06
CA ILE A 299 15.85 7.14 -14.25
C ILE A 299 14.65 6.48 -13.55
N LYS A 300 14.39 5.20 -13.81
CA LYS A 300 13.27 4.46 -13.18
C LYS A 300 13.37 4.47 -11.65
N ASN A 301 14.55 4.28 -11.10
CA ASN A 301 14.77 4.25 -9.65
C ASN A 301 14.63 5.63 -8.98
N ASN A 302 14.80 6.72 -9.73
CA ASN A 302 14.86 8.08 -9.17
C ASN A 302 13.69 8.97 -9.57
N ILE A 303 12.83 8.54 -10.50
CA ILE A 303 11.77 9.41 -11.06
C ILE A 303 10.81 9.94 -9.99
N CYS A 304 10.56 9.15 -8.94
CA CYS A 304 9.73 9.57 -7.80
C CYS A 304 10.32 10.73 -6.99
N ASN A 305 11.64 10.96 -7.07
CA ASN A 305 12.31 12.07 -6.39
C ASN A 305 12.08 13.44 -7.07
N ILE A 306 11.42 13.46 -8.23
CA ILE A 306 10.91 14.69 -8.85
C ILE A 306 9.73 15.25 -8.04
N ASP A 307 9.03 14.37 -7.32
CA ASP A 307 7.85 14.74 -6.57
C ASP A 307 8.19 15.42 -5.24
N LEU A 308 8.01 16.74 -5.17
CA LEU A 308 8.42 17.58 -4.04
C LEU A 308 7.45 17.53 -2.86
N ASN A 309 7.34 16.35 -2.25
CA ASN A 309 6.63 16.16 -0.98
C ASN A 309 7.28 16.99 0.13
N ILE A 310 6.49 17.83 0.79
CA ILE A 310 6.97 18.63 1.93
C ILE A 310 7.06 17.69 3.14
N ILE A 311 8.25 17.57 3.72
CA ILE A 311 8.51 16.80 4.94
C ILE A 311 8.62 17.70 6.18
N LYS A 312 8.92 18.99 5.99
CA LYS A 312 9.07 19.98 7.06
C LYS A 312 8.43 21.30 6.67
N LEU A 313 7.65 21.89 7.58
CA LEU A 313 7.08 23.23 7.44
C LEU A 313 7.37 24.03 8.70
N ASP A 314 8.01 25.20 8.58
CA ASP A 314 8.36 26.07 9.72
C ASP A 314 9.10 25.33 10.86
N ASN A 315 10.02 24.42 10.50
CA ASN A 315 10.77 23.51 11.40
C ASN A 315 9.96 22.45 12.14
N LYS A 316 8.69 22.24 11.77
CA LYS A 316 7.88 21.13 12.27
C LYS A 316 7.83 20.01 11.22
N GLU A 317 8.05 18.78 11.67
CA GLU A 317 7.91 17.61 10.79
C GLU A 317 6.42 17.37 10.50
N ILE A 318 6.13 17.02 9.25
CA ILE A 318 4.80 16.57 8.87
C ILE A 318 4.72 15.07 9.18
N PRO A 319 3.71 14.60 9.95
CA PRO A 319 3.54 13.19 10.28
C PRO A 319 3.61 12.29 9.05
N GLN A 320 4.28 11.15 9.19
CA GLN A 320 4.41 10.18 8.12
C GLN A 320 3.01 9.67 7.70
N GLY A 321 2.69 9.77 6.41
CA GLY A 321 1.38 9.42 5.85
C GLY A 321 0.39 10.59 5.70
N GLN A 322 0.67 11.78 6.26
CA GLN A 322 -0.19 12.94 6.07
C GLN A 322 0.11 13.65 4.73
N THR A 323 -0.74 13.46 3.74
CA THR A 323 -0.61 14.11 2.42
C THR A 323 -1.29 15.48 2.43
N LEU A 324 -0.61 16.51 1.91
CA LEU A 324 -1.21 17.84 1.74
C LEU A 324 -1.89 17.92 0.38
N ASN A 325 -3.17 18.29 0.38
CA ASN A 325 -3.92 18.46 -0.87
C ASN A 325 -3.53 19.72 -1.65
N GLY A 326 -4.01 19.81 -2.89
CA GLY A 326 -3.69 20.90 -3.81
C GLY A 326 -4.09 22.29 -3.32
N SER A 327 -5.18 22.41 -2.56
CA SER A 327 -5.59 23.69 -1.94
C SER A 327 -4.55 24.20 -0.96
N ARG A 328 -3.93 23.27 -0.20
CA ARG A 328 -2.91 23.59 0.80
C ARG A 328 -1.61 24.02 0.14
N TYR A 329 -1.15 23.29 -0.88
CA TYR A 329 0.02 23.70 -1.66
C TYR A 329 -0.16 25.07 -2.31
N ARG A 330 -1.35 25.36 -2.87
CA ARG A 330 -1.69 26.68 -3.39
C ARG A 330 -1.55 27.76 -2.33
N LYS A 331 -2.10 27.54 -1.13
CA LYS A 331 -2.02 28.48 -0.02
C LYS A 331 -0.57 28.73 0.41
N LEU A 332 0.24 27.68 0.54
CA LEU A 332 1.66 27.81 0.91
C LEU A 332 2.46 28.58 -0.15
N SER A 333 2.18 28.35 -1.44
CA SER A 333 2.78 29.09 -2.55
C SER A 333 2.44 30.59 -2.47
N LEU A 334 1.17 30.94 -2.25
CA LEU A 334 0.72 32.33 -2.10
C LEU A 334 1.25 33.01 -0.83
N GLN A 335 1.51 32.25 0.23
CA GLN A 335 2.15 32.72 1.46
C GLN A 335 3.68 32.78 1.35
N GLU A 336 4.24 32.54 0.15
CA GLU A 336 5.68 32.55 -0.13
C GLU A 336 6.49 31.52 0.68
N LYS A 337 5.82 30.56 1.33
CA LYS A 337 6.46 29.52 2.17
C LYS A 337 7.22 28.46 1.39
N LEU A 338 7.08 28.46 0.06
CA LEU A 338 7.79 27.54 -0.85
C LEU A 338 9.02 28.18 -1.52
N LYS A 339 9.33 29.46 -1.24
CA LYS A 339 10.48 30.17 -1.80
C LYS A 339 11.80 29.54 -1.39
N GLU A 340 12.78 29.49 -2.28
CA GLU A 340 14.13 28.97 -2.04
C GLU A 340 14.94 29.86 -1.07
N TYR A 341 14.75 31.18 -1.17
CA TYR A 341 15.48 32.18 -0.38
C TYR A 341 14.52 33.19 0.25
N ASN A 342 14.81 33.58 1.49
CA ASN A 342 14.24 34.75 2.16
C ASN A 342 15.21 35.93 1.97
N GLY A 343 14.67 37.15 1.88
CA GLY A 343 15.49 38.34 1.74
C GLY A 343 15.20 39.33 2.86
N HIS A 344 16.23 39.90 3.45
CA HIS A 344 16.12 41.00 4.40
C HIS A 344 17.23 42.02 4.16
N TYR A 345 17.03 43.24 4.63
CA TYR A 345 18.05 44.29 4.54
C TYR A 345 18.95 44.24 5.78
N GLU A 346 20.25 44.10 5.58
CA GLU A 346 21.26 44.23 6.62
C GLU A 346 21.95 45.59 6.49
N ARG A 347 22.29 46.20 7.62
CA ARG A 347 22.94 47.51 7.66
C ARG A 347 24.44 47.34 7.51
N LYS A 348 25.05 48.02 6.54
CA LYS A 348 26.50 48.10 6.36
C LYS A 348 27.16 48.84 7.52
N GLU A 349 28.43 48.56 7.74
CA GLU A 349 29.28 49.32 8.67
C GLU A 349 29.36 50.82 8.32
N ASN A 350 29.21 51.18 7.04
CA ASN A 350 29.19 52.57 6.58
C ASN A 350 27.79 53.24 6.60
N GLY A 351 26.77 52.58 7.17
CA GLY A 351 25.43 53.14 7.34
C GLY A 351 24.45 52.90 6.18
N GLY A 352 24.88 52.30 5.07
CA GLY A 352 23.99 51.87 3.98
C GLY A 352 23.22 50.57 4.29
N TRP A 353 22.29 50.17 3.41
CA TRP A 353 21.56 48.89 3.52
C TRP A 353 21.93 47.97 2.35
N ASP A 354 22.26 46.71 2.62
CA ASP A 354 22.39 45.65 1.61
C ASP A 354 21.24 44.66 1.73
N PHE A 355 20.69 44.25 0.59
CA PHE A 355 19.71 43.17 0.55
C PHE A 355 20.44 41.81 0.59
N VAL A 356 20.35 41.13 1.73
CA VAL A 356 20.95 39.82 1.94
C VAL A 356 19.92 38.73 1.71
N ARG A 357 20.28 37.72 0.91
CA ARG A 357 19.44 36.55 0.65
C ARG A 357 19.90 35.40 1.52
N VAL A 358 19.05 34.97 2.45
CA VAL A 358 19.28 33.79 3.28
C VAL A 358 18.45 32.64 2.75
N ARG A 359 19.12 31.51 2.52
CA ARG A 359 18.48 30.29 2.06
C ARG A 359 17.51 29.75 3.12
N PHE A 360 16.34 29.27 2.70
CA PHE A 360 15.44 28.58 3.62
C PHE A 360 16.05 27.26 4.11
N LYS A 361 15.57 26.77 5.26
CA LYS A 361 15.93 25.45 5.78
C LYS A 361 15.30 24.34 4.94
N ASP A 362 15.86 23.14 5.04
CA ASP A 362 15.42 21.95 4.31
C ASP A 362 13.92 21.66 4.56
N ARG A 363 13.18 21.50 3.46
CA ARG A 363 11.73 21.20 3.46
C ARG A 363 11.36 19.94 2.68
N TYR A 364 12.24 19.52 1.76
CA TYR A 364 12.06 18.34 0.91
C TYR A 364 13.09 17.27 1.25
N LYS A 365 12.81 16.03 0.86
CA LYS A 365 13.81 14.96 0.92
C LYS A 365 14.88 15.22 -0.13
N LYS A 366 16.14 15.30 0.30
CA LYS A 366 17.31 15.45 -0.58
C LYS A 366 17.39 14.29 -1.55
N GLY A 367 17.72 14.58 -2.80
CA GLY A 367 17.81 13.60 -3.86
C GLY A 367 18.48 14.15 -5.11
N PRO A 368 18.43 13.41 -6.23
CA PRO A 368 19.14 13.80 -7.47
C PRO A 368 18.55 15.05 -8.14
N PHE A 369 17.31 15.43 -7.82
CA PHE A 369 16.62 16.58 -8.41
C PHE A 369 16.45 17.75 -7.46
N ASN A 370 16.83 17.62 -6.18
CA ASN A 370 16.74 18.71 -5.22
C ASN A 370 17.70 18.50 -4.05
N ASP A 371 18.23 19.59 -3.53
CA ASP A 371 19.17 19.56 -2.40
C ASP A 371 18.49 19.77 -1.03
N GLY A 372 17.17 19.53 -0.97
CA GLY A 372 16.33 19.74 0.21
C GLY A 372 15.56 21.07 0.19
N VAL A 373 15.93 22.01 -0.69
CA VAL A 373 15.26 23.31 -0.85
C VAL A 373 15.14 23.72 -2.32
N VAL A 374 16.24 23.64 -3.05
CA VAL A 374 16.35 24.11 -4.45
C VAL A 374 16.21 22.92 -5.39
N PHE A 375 15.34 23.08 -6.39
CA PHE A 375 15.12 22.10 -7.44
C PHE A 375 16.12 22.28 -8.58
N ASP A 376 16.78 21.19 -8.97
CA ASP A 376 17.73 21.18 -10.08
C ASP A 376 16.98 21.08 -11.42
N VAL A 377 16.66 22.24 -11.97
CA VAL A 377 16.02 22.40 -13.29
C VAL A 377 16.86 21.79 -14.42
N LYS A 378 18.19 21.78 -14.30
CA LYS A 378 19.09 21.24 -15.33
C LYS A 378 19.04 19.71 -15.32
N ALA A 379 19.17 19.08 -14.15
CA ALA A 379 19.01 17.64 -14.00
C ALA A 379 17.64 17.17 -14.49
N PHE A 380 16.57 17.88 -14.12
CA PHE A 380 15.21 17.58 -14.58
C PHE A 380 15.07 17.67 -16.10
N LYS A 381 15.59 18.72 -16.73
CA LYS A 381 15.61 18.86 -18.20
C LYS A 381 16.39 17.73 -18.87
N ASN A 382 17.53 17.34 -18.32
CA ASN A 382 18.33 16.23 -18.86
C ASN A 382 17.53 14.92 -18.83
N THR A 383 16.87 14.62 -17.71
CA THR A 383 16.07 13.40 -17.57
C THR A 383 14.90 13.35 -18.56
N ILE A 384 14.24 14.48 -18.85
CA ILE A 384 13.21 14.53 -19.92
C ILE A 384 13.83 14.21 -21.29
N GLN A 385 14.98 14.80 -21.60
CA GLN A 385 15.66 14.61 -22.89
C GLN A 385 16.18 13.18 -23.07
N GLU A 386 16.72 12.58 -22.00
CA GLU A 386 17.12 11.17 -21.97
C GLU A 386 15.91 10.25 -22.11
N ALA A 387 14.83 10.47 -21.35
CA ALA A 387 13.62 9.65 -21.45
C ALA A 387 12.97 9.71 -22.85
N GLU A 388 12.98 10.89 -23.48
CA GLU A 388 12.56 11.06 -24.88
C GLU A 388 13.47 10.27 -25.84
N ALA A 389 14.79 10.42 -25.72
CA ALA A 389 15.75 9.72 -26.58
C ALA A 389 15.70 8.20 -26.42
N TYR A 390 15.47 7.71 -25.19
CA TYR A 390 15.39 6.28 -24.88
C TYR A 390 14.00 5.68 -25.11
N LYS A 391 13.01 6.48 -25.57
CA LYS A 391 11.61 6.09 -25.81
C LYS A 391 10.93 5.50 -24.56
N MET A 392 11.22 6.05 -23.38
CA MET A 392 10.63 5.67 -22.09
C MET A 392 9.29 6.39 -21.89
N ALA A 393 8.25 5.95 -22.61
CA ALA A 393 6.95 6.62 -22.62
C ALA A 393 6.25 6.58 -21.26
N ASP A 394 6.33 5.46 -20.53
CA ASP A 394 5.89 5.35 -19.13
C ASP A 394 6.47 6.45 -18.24
N VAL A 395 7.78 6.72 -18.36
CA VAL A 395 8.48 7.77 -17.61
C VAL A 395 8.03 9.16 -18.05
N ILE A 396 7.86 9.41 -19.34
CA ILE A 396 7.32 10.68 -19.85
C ILE A 396 5.92 10.94 -19.26
N GLY A 397 5.07 9.90 -19.15
CA GLY A 397 3.78 9.95 -18.46
C GLY A 397 3.91 10.33 -16.98
N LYS A 398 4.84 9.73 -16.24
CA LYS A 398 5.12 10.09 -14.84
C LYS A 398 5.62 11.53 -14.69
N ILE A 399 6.49 11.99 -15.59
CA ILE A 399 6.97 13.38 -15.58
C ILE A 399 5.83 14.35 -15.86
N ALA A 400 4.96 14.05 -16.83
CA ALA A 400 3.76 14.83 -17.08
C ALA A 400 2.88 14.94 -15.83
N TYR A 401 2.69 13.82 -15.12
CA TYR A 401 1.99 13.79 -13.84
C TYR A 401 2.65 14.72 -12.82
N TYR A 402 3.96 14.59 -12.57
CA TYR A 402 4.64 15.41 -11.55
C TYR A 402 4.58 16.91 -11.86
N ILE A 403 4.73 17.31 -13.13
CA ILE A 403 4.61 18.72 -13.55
C ILE A 403 3.20 19.28 -13.25
N ASP A 404 2.19 18.41 -13.24
CA ASP A 404 0.78 18.76 -13.05
C ASP A 404 0.23 18.37 -11.68
N ALA A 405 1.08 17.77 -10.83
CA ALA A 405 0.80 17.54 -9.43
C ALA A 405 1.03 18.84 -8.64
N PRO A 406 0.26 19.12 -7.57
CA PRO A 406 0.38 20.36 -6.80
C PRO A 406 1.78 20.59 -6.25
N ARG A 407 2.49 19.52 -5.92
CA ARG A 407 3.78 19.51 -5.22
C ARG A 407 4.85 20.25 -6.02
N LEU A 408 5.05 19.86 -7.28
CA LEU A 408 5.99 20.53 -8.18
C LEU A 408 5.38 21.76 -8.85
N HIS A 409 4.11 21.73 -9.24
CA HIS A 409 3.45 22.87 -9.90
C HIS A 409 3.49 24.14 -9.02
N TYR A 410 3.18 24.01 -7.73
CA TYR A 410 3.21 25.15 -6.80
C TYR A 410 4.60 25.50 -6.29
N TYR A 411 5.58 24.59 -6.38
CA TYR A 411 7.00 24.94 -6.22
C TYR A 411 7.43 25.97 -7.28
N PHE A 412 7.19 25.66 -8.56
CA PHE A 412 7.52 26.58 -9.65
C PHE A 412 6.78 27.91 -9.50
N LYS A 413 5.48 27.89 -9.17
CA LYS A 413 4.72 29.14 -8.92
C LYS A 413 5.26 29.94 -7.74
N GLY A 414 5.57 29.28 -6.62
CA GLY A 414 6.07 29.92 -5.40
C GLY A 414 7.43 30.60 -5.59
N ASN A 415 8.25 30.08 -6.50
CA ASN A 415 9.56 30.63 -6.87
C ASN A 415 9.51 31.57 -8.08
N SER A 416 8.32 31.98 -8.53
CA SER A 416 8.14 32.83 -9.72
C SER A 416 8.69 32.24 -11.03
N LEU A 417 8.83 30.91 -11.11
CA LEU A 417 9.34 30.16 -12.26
C LEU A 417 8.21 29.72 -13.22
N ASN A 418 7.26 30.63 -13.48
CA ASN A 418 6.08 30.34 -14.31
C ASN A 418 6.45 30.08 -15.79
N LYS A 419 7.54 30.67 -16.28
CA LYS A 419 7.98 30.50 -17.68
C LYS A 419 8.53 29.08 -17.88
N GLU A 420 9.33 28.62 -16.94
CA GLU A 420 9.93 27.29 -16.86
C GLU A 420 8.84 26.22 -16.77
N LEU A 421 7.89 26.38 -15.85
CA LEU A 421 6.74 25.49 -15.72
C LEU A 421 5.96 25.35 -17.05
N ASN A 422 5.65 26.49 -17.69
CA ASN A 422 4.94 26.49 -18.97
C ASN A 422 5.77 25.91 -20.12
N TYR A 423 7.10 26.08 -20.09
CA TYR A 423 8.01 25.45 -21.03
C TYR A 423 7.96 23.93 -20.89
N PHE A 424 8.11 23.39 -19.67
CA PHE A 424 8.08 21.95 -19.43
C PHE A 424 6.71 21.33 -19.75
N LYS A 425 5.61 21.98 -19.37
CA LYS A 425 4.25 21.54 -19.74
C LYS A 425 4.08 21.39 -21.26
N ARG A 426 4.54 22.38 -22.02
CA ARG A 426 4.47 22.33 -23.50
C ARG A 426 5.45 21.33 -24.08
N TYR A 427 6.65 21.23 -23.53
CA TYR A 427 7.69 20.34 -24.05
C TYR A 427 7.29 18.88 -23.90
N VAL A 428 6.87 18.46 -22.69
CA VAL A 428 6.41 17.09 -22.42
C VAL A 428 5.14 16.75 -23.19
N ARG A 429 4.19 17.70 -23.30
CA ARG A 429 3.00 17.51 -24.14
C ARG A 429 3.36 17.21 -25.60
N ARG A 430 4.31 17.96 -26.19
CA ARG A 430 4.75 17.71 -27.57
C ARG A 430 5.40 16.34 -27.75
N ILE A 431 6.09 15.82 -26.73
CA ILE A 431 6.64 14.46 -26.77
C ILE A 431 5.50 13.45 -26.83
N ILE A 432 4.49 13.59 -25.96
CA ILE A 432 3.31 12.72 -25.94
C ILE A 432 2.54 12.81 -27.28
N GLU A 433 2.28 14.02 -27.79
CA GLU A 433 1.61 14.22 -29.08
C GLU A 433 2.41 13.60 -30.24
N SER A 434 3.74 13.72 -30.24
CA SER A 434 4.61 13.08 -31.23
C SER A 434 4.50 11.55 -31.21
N TYR A 435 4.33 10.92 -30.04
CA TYR A 435 4.04 9.49 -29.99
C TYR A 435 2.71 9.17 -30.67
N SER A 436 1.69 10.01 -30.58
CA SER A 436 0.40 9.75 -31.26
C SER A 436 0.51 9.72 -32.78
N GLU A 437 1.52 10.39 -33.34
CA GLU A 437 1.77 10.45 -34.78
C GLU A 437 2.68 9.30 -35.24
N ASN A 438 3.68 8.93 -34.44
CA ASN A 438 4.75 8.03 -34.85
C ASN A 438 4.67 6.61 -34.25
N ASP A 439 4.08 6.47 -33.06
CA ASP A 439 4.00 5.21 -32.29
C ASP A 439 2.80 5.26 -31.31
N PRO A 440 1.59 4.90 -31.76
CA PRO A 440 0.37 4.95 -30.96
C PRO A 440 0.44 4.12 -29.66
N GLU A 441 1.22 3.03 -29.62
CA GLU A 441 1.44 2.23 -28.41
C GLU A 441 2.21 3.02 -27.36
N LYS A 442 3.27 3.74 -27.76
CA LYS A 442 4.00 4.65 -26.86
C LYS A 442 3.12 5.80 -26.37
N PHE A 443 2.22 6.30 -27.21
CA PHE A 443 1.23 7.29 -26.77
C PHE A 443 0.36 6.71 -25.65
N MET A 444 -0.20 5.51 -25.86
CA MET A 444 -1.03 4.84 -24.86
C MET A 444 -0.26 4.49 -23.59
N GLU A 445 1.00 4.07 -23.68
CA GLU A 445 1.89 3.83 -22.54
C GLU A 445 2.06 5.11 -21.68
N ALA A 446 2.33 6.24 -22.32
CA ALA A 446 2.50 7.53 -21.64
C ALA A 446 1.23 8.02 -20.96
N VAL A 447 0.08 8.02 -21.66
CA VAL A 447 -1.18 8.48 -21.08
C VAL A 447 -1.70 7.54 -19.99
N THR A 448 -1.45 6.23 -20.11
CA THR A 448 -1.79 5.25 -19.07
C THR A 448 -1.02 5.53 -17.79
N SER A 449 0.30 5.70 -17.89
CA SER A 449 1.15 6.04 -16.75
C SER A 449 0.76 7.39 -16.13
N LEU A 450 0.43 8.38 -16.95
CA LEU A 450 -0.04 9.70 -16.50
C LEU A 450 -1.35 9.60 -15.72
N PHE A 451 -2.41 9.06 -16.32
CA PHE A 451 -3.76 9.14 -15.77
C PHE A 451 -4.01 8.21 -14.59
N THR A 452 -3.29 7.11 -14.49
CA THR A 452 -3.32 6.23 -13.29
C THR A 452 -2.51 6.79 -12.12
N SER A 453 -1.71 7.84 -12.31
CA SER A 453 -0.88 8.43 -11.24
C SER A 453 -1.61 9.46 -10.39
N TYR A 454 -2.69 10.05 -10.89
CA TYR A 454 -3.36 11.11 -10.17
C TYR A 454 -4.18 10.58 -8.98
N THR A 455 -4.14 11.34 -7.89
CA THR A 455 -4.88 11.09 -6.65
C THR A 455 -5.95 12.17 -6.43
N GLU A 456 -6.94 11.91 -5.58
CA GLU A 456 -8.02 12.87 -5.26
C GLU A 456 -7.52 14.23 -4.74
N ASP A 457 -6.28 14.29 -4.24
CA ASP A 457 -5.65 15.48 -3.68
C ASP A 457 -4.88 16.34 -4.70
N ASP A 458 -4.75 15.89 -5.96
CA ASP A 458 -3.89 16.51 -6.97
C ASP A 458 -4.51 17.70 -7.75
N PHE A 459 -5.62 18.25 -7.28
CA PHE A 459 -6.33 19.35 -7.96
C PHE A 459 -5.55 20.69 -7.88
N LEU A 460 -5.48 21.42 -9.00
CA LEU A 460 -4.66 22.65 -9.09
C LEU A 460 -5.45 23.95 -8.81
N CYS A 461 -6.28 23.97 -7.77
CA CYS A 461 -7.01 25.19 -7.37
C CYS A 461 -7.34 25.23 -5.86
N LYS A 462 -8.18 26.18 -5.44
CA LYS A 462 -8.63 26.30 -4.04
C LYS A 462 -9.83 25.40 -3.71
N PHE A 463 -10.53 24.89 -4.72
CA PHE A 463 -11.76 24.12 -4.60
C PHE A 463 -11.44 22.63 -4.65
N LYS A 464 -11.83 21.88 -3.61
CA LYS A 464 -11.51 20.45 -3.49
C LYS A 464 -12.13 19.66 -4.65
N GLY A 465 -11.35 18.78 -5.26
CA GLY A 465 -11.81 17.89 -6.33
C GLY A 465 -12.00 18.54 -7.70
N ASN A 466 -11.63 19.81 -7.88
CA ASN A 466 -11.78 20.50 -9.17
C ASN A 466 -10.49 20.41 -10.01
N PHE A 467 -10.50 19.49 -10.98
CA PHE A 467 -9.39 19.11 -11.85
C PHE A 467 -9.37 19.84 -13.21
N GLN A 468 -10.32 20.76 -13.47
CA GLN A 468 -10.34 21.51 -14.74
C GLN A 468 -9.09 22.38 -14.99
N PHE A 469 -8.30 22.63 -13.95
CA PHE A 469 -7.06 23.40 -14.00
C PHE A 469 -5.81 22.55 -14.22
N ASN A 470 -5.94 21.22 -14.18
CA ASN A 470 -4.86 20.28 -14.48
C ASN A 470 -4.62 20.26 -16.00
N TYR A 471 -3.40 20.62 -16.39
CA TYR A 471 -3.05 20.93 -17.77
C TYR A 471 -3.17 19.70 -18.68
N TYR A 472 -2.70 18.53 -18.26
CA TYR A 472 -2.73 17.37 -19.16
C TYR A 472 -4.10 16.72 -19.24
N ILE A 473 -4.87 16.69 -18.14
CA ILE A 473 -6.29 16.27 -18.18
C ILE A 473 -7.05 17.12 -19.21
N LYS A 474 -6.93 18.45 -19.12
CA LYS A 474 -7.60 19.37 -20.05
C LYS A 474 -7.12 19.23 -21.50
N ASN A 475 -5.83 18.98 -21.72
CA ASN A 475 -5.26 19.01 -23.09
C ASN A 475 -5.13 17.63 -23.75
N LEU A 476 -5.41 16.53 -23.05
CA LEU A 476 -5.35 15.17 -23.62
C LEU A 476 -6.69 14.43 -23.50
N LEU A 477 -7.39 14.48 -22.35
CA LEU A 477 -8.70 13.81 -22.18
C LEU A 477 -9.89 14.71 -22.55
N TYR A 478 -9.72 16.02 -22.44
CA TYR A 478 -10.76 17.01 -22.74
C TYR A 478 -10.29 18.03 -23.78
N PHE A 479 -9.50 17.57 -24.74
CA PHE A 479 -8.88 18.41 -25.77
C PHE A 479 -9.89 19.26 -26.54
N ASP A 480 -11.07 18.71 -26.87
CA ASP A 480 -12.12 19.41 -27.61
C ASP A 480 -12.90 20.44 -26.76
N PHE A 481 -12.71 20.45 -25.43
CA PHE A 481 -13.37 21.42 -24.54
C PHE A 481 -12.76 22.83 -24.67
N LYS A 482 -13.48 23.74 -25.33
CA LYS A 482 -13.02 25.13 -25.61
C LYS A 482 -13.74 26.23 -24.82
N GLU A 483 -14.72 25.88 -23.99
CA GLU A 483 -15.46 26.87 -23.21
C GLU A 483 -14.54 27.69 -22.30
N LYS A 484 -14.88 28.96 -22.15
CA LYS A 484 -14.14 29.94 -21.34
C LYS A 484 -15.05 30.44 -20.22
N PRO A 485 -14.49 30.82 -19.06
CA PRO A 485 -15.27 31.46 -18.02
C PRO A 485 -15.90 32.77 -18.54
N PRO A 486 -17.08 33.17 -18.01
CA PRO A 486 -17.68 34.47 -18.28
C PRO A 486 -16.69 35.63 -18.07
N ILE A 487 -16.77 36.64 -18.94
CA ILE A 487 -15.88 37.82 -18.96
C ILE A 487 -16.70 39.06 -18.56
N GLY A 488 -16.06 40.05 -17.93
CA GLY A 488 -16.70 41.30 -17.49
C GLY A 488 -16.89 41.37 -15.98
N TRP A 489 -16.85 42.58 -15.41
CA TRP A 489 -17.07 42.81 -13.97
C TRP A 489 -18.50 42.48 -13.54
N ASP A 490 -19.49 42.69 -14.42
CA ASP A 490 -20.90 42.41 -14.14
C ASP A 490 -21.19 40.91 -13.99
N ASN A 491 -20.36 40.05 -14.60
CA ASN A 491 -20.49 38.59 -14.57
C ASN A 491 -19.65 37.94 -13.45
N TRP A 492 -19.23 38.69 -12.42
CA TRP A 492 -18.33 38.17 -11.38
C TRP A 492 -18.90 36.96 -10.63
N ARG A 493 -20.22 36.91 -10.41
CA ARG A 493 -20.91 35.79 -9.76
C ARG A 493 -20.83 34.53 -10.61
N GLU A 494 -21.30 34.61 -11.85
CA GLU A 494 -21.26 33.48 -12.81
C GLU A 494 -19.83 32.99 -13.04
N ARG A 495 -18.86 33.91 -13.10
CA ARG A 495 -17.45 33.57 -13.18
C ARG A 495 -16.95 32.86 -11.93
N SER A 496 -17.36 33.29 -10.73
CA SER A 496 -17.03 32.61 -9.48
C SER A 496 -17.60 31.20 -9.47
N ASP A 497 -18.86 31.04 -9.84
CA ASP A 497 -19.56 29.76 -9.90
C ASP A 497 -18.91 28.81 -10.91
N TRP A 498 -18.50 29.33 -12.07
CA TRP A 498 -17.75 28.59 -13.08
C TRP A 498 -16.40 28.09 -12.54
N MET A 499 -15.70 28.91 -11.75
CA MET A 499 -14.39 28.57 -11.19
C MET A 499 -14.49 27.57 -10.03
N GLU A 500 -15.58 27.61 -9.28
CA GLU A 500 -15.86 26.71 -8.15
C GLU A 500 -16.21 25.31 -8.63
N ASN A 501 -17.07 25.21 -9.64
CA ASN A 501 -17.51 23.95 -10.20
C ASN A 501 -16.51 23.40 -11.21
N ASP A 502 -16.30 22.07 -11.22
CA ASP A 502 -15.52 21.41 -12.26
C ASP A 502 -16.38 21.25 -13.52
N GLN A 503 -16.09 22.03 -14.57
CA GLN A 503 -16.89 21.95 -15.80
C GLN A 503 -16.71 20.62 -16.54
N LEU A 504 -15.58 19.92 -16.35
CA LEU A 504 -15.33 18.65 -17.03
C LEU A 504 -16.32 17.56 -16.56
N LEU A 505 -16.73 17.61 -15.28
CA LEU A 505 -17.75 16.73 -14.72
C LEU A 505 -19.17 17.01 -15.24
N LYS A 506 -19.42 18.13 -15.93
CA LYS A 506 -20.73 18.43 -16.55
C LYS A 506 -20.84 18.04 -18.03
N LEU A 507 -19.73 17.81 -18.71
CA LEU A 507 -19.71 17.50 -20.14
C LEU A 507 -20.34 16.13 -20.47
N ASN A 508 -21.00 16.01 -21.61
CA ASN A 508 -21.49 14.71 -22.09
C ASN A 508 -20.82 14.38 -23.42
N GLY A 509 -20.32 13.15 -23.56
CA GLY A 509 -19.65 12.67 -24.77
C GLY A 509 -18.13 12.68 -24.70
N ARG A 510 -17.51 12.37 -25.85
CA ARG A 510 -16.06 12.22 -26.04
C ARG A 510 -15.36 13.51 -26.47
N TYR A 511 -14.26 13.85 -25.79
CA TYR A 511 -13.49 15.09 -25.98
C TYR A 511 -11.98 14.88 -26.08
N GLU A 512 -11.51 13.64 -26.02
CA GLU A 512 -10.11 13.29 -25.96
C GLU A 512 -9.37 13.54 -27.28
N TYR A 513 -8.07 13.82 -27.15
CA TYR A 513 -7.17 14.00 -28.27
C TYR A 513 -6.96 12.65 -29.00
N ARG A 514 -7.10 12.65 -30.33
CA ARG A 514 -6.92 11.47 -31.21
C ARG A 514 -7.80 10.28 -30.82
N LYS A 515 -9.12 10.49 -30.86
CA LYS A 515 -10.18 9.50 -30.52
C LYS A 515 -9.94 8.12 -31.16
N ASP A 516 -9.44 8.12 -32.40
CA ASP A 516 -9.06 6.94 -33.18
C ASP A 516 -8.07 6.02 -32.44
N ILE A 517 -7.07 6.60 -31.76
CA ILE A 517 -6.07 5.81 -31.04
C ILE A 517 -6.70 5.15 -29.81
N TRP A 518 -7.55 5.87 -29.06
CA TRP A 518 -8.22 5.33 -27.89
C TRP A 518 -9.13 4.15 -28.26
N ASP A 519 -9.88 4.27 -29.35
CA ASP A 519 -10.74 3.19 -29.88
C ASP A 519 -9.95 1.94 -30.28
N ASN A 520 -8.71 2.10 -30.74
CA ASN A 520 -7.84 0.98 -31.10
C ASN A 520 -7.17 0.31 -29.90
N HIS A 521 -7.23 0.91 -28.71
CA HIS A 521 -6.52 0.44 -27.51
C HIS A 521 -7.45 0.41 -26.27
N LEU A 522 -8.71 -0.03 -26.45
CA LEU A 522 -9.70 -0.03 -25.36
C LEU A 522 -9.25 -0.85 -24.13
N GLU A 523 -8.39 -1.86 -24.28
CA GLU A 523 -7.79 -2.58 -23.15
C GLU A 523 -7.00 -1.64 -22.22
N LYS A 524 -6.25 -0.69 -22.79
CA LYS A 524 -5.53 0.33 -22.02
C LYS A 524 -6.51 1.34 -21.39
N VAL A 525 -7.59 1.67 -22.09
CA VAL A 525 -8.64 2.55 -21.57
C VAL A 525 -9.33 1.94 -20.35
N LEU A 526 -9.67 0.65 -20.44
CA LEU A 526 -10.20 -0.13 -19.33
C LEU A 526 -9.18 -0.20 -18.18
N TYR A 527 -7.90 -0.44 -18.47
CA TYR A 527 -6.87 -0.42 -17.43
C TYR A 527 -6.81 0.94 -16.72
N ILE A 528 -6.91 2.06 -17.44
CA ILE A 528 -6.99 3.39 -16.82
C ILE A 528 -8.27 3.51 -15.98
N ALA A 529 -9.42 3.11 -16.51
CA ALA A 529 -10.71 3.16 -15.84
C ALA A 529 -10.73 2.35 -14.53
N SER A 530 -10.00 1.24 -14.49
CA SER A 530 -9.91 0.35 -13.34
C SER A 530 -8.87 0.80 -12.29
N ASN A 531 -7.95 1.71 -12.62
CA ASN A 531 -6.86 2.09 -11.72
C ASN A 531 -6.80 3.59 -11.41
N ALA A 532 -7.54 4.43 -12.12
CA ALA A 532 -7.64 5.86 -11.85
C ALA A 532 -8.47 6.13 -10.59
N GLN A 533 -8.08 7.13 -9.80
CA GLN A 533 -8.74 7.50 -8.55
C GLN A 533 -9.63 8.74 -8.67
N ILE A 534 -9.78 9.31 -9.87
CA ILE A 534 -10.44 10.61 -10.06
C ILE A 534 -11.59 10.49 -11.05
N ASN A 535 -12.77 10.94 -10.63
CA ASN A 535 -14.01 10.91 -11.41
C ASN A 535 -13.90 11.59 -12.79
N VAL A 536 -13.13 12.67 -12.93
CA VAL A 536 -12.89 13.32 -14.23
C VAL A 536 -12.21 12.38 -15.23
N ILE A 537 -11.26 11.56 -14.78
CA ILE A 537 -10.59 10.58 -15.65
C ILE A 537 -11.53 9.39 -15.92
N LEU A 538 -12.15 8.86 -14.87
CA LEU A 538 -13.09 7.74 -14.97
C LEU A 538 -14.26 8.06 -15.91
N LYS A 539 -14.76 9.29 -15.87
CA LYS A 539 -15.80 9.79 -16.77
C LYS A 539 -15.35 9.83 -18.23
N ALA A 540 -14.14 10.31 -18.52
CA ALA A 540 -13.62 10.30 -19.88
C ALA A 540 -13.52 8.85 -20.39
N CYS A 541 -12.97 7.94 -19.59
CA CYS A 541 -12.90 6.51 -19.91
C CYS A 541 -14.30 5.90 -20.13
N TYR A 542 -15.30 6.26 -19.32
CA TYR A 542 -16.68 5.83 -19.49
C TYR A 542 -17.23 6.21 -20.86
N PHE A 543 -17.10 7.47 -21.30
CA PHE A 543 -17.61 7.87 -22.61
C PHE A 543 -16.85 7.20 -23.76
N ILE A 544 -15.54 7.02 -23.64
CA ILE A 544 -14.74 6.27 -24.63
C ILE A 544 -15.25 4.83 -24.75
N LEU A 545 -15.37 4.11 -23.63
CA LEU A 545 -15.85 2.74 -23.61
C LEU A 545 -17.32 2.64 -24.06
N LYS A 546 -18.19 3.55 -23.64
CA LYS A 546 -19.60 3.51 -24.00
C LYS A 546 -19.86 3.73 -25.48
N GLU A 547 -19.14 4.67 -26.10
CA GLU A 547 -19.42 5.11 -27.47
C GLU A 547 -18.55 4.43 -28.52
N SER A 548 -17.52 3.67 -28.13
CA SER A 548 -16.69 2.92 -29.08
C SER A 548 -17.42 1.69 -29.62
N GLU A 549 -17.42 1.52 -30.94
CA GLU A 549 -18.00 0.35 -31.62
C GLU A 549 -17.27 -0.95 -31.26
N LYS A 550 -16.00 -0.86 -30.84
CA LYS A 550 -15.14 -2.02 -30.50
C LYS A 550 -15.32 -2.52 -29.07
N THR A 551 -16.15 -1.86 -28.27
CA THR A 551 -16.32 -2.20 -26.85
C THR A 551 -16.99 -3.57 -26.66
N ILE A 552 -17.89 -3.97 -27.57
CA ILE A 552 -18.55 -5.27 -27.49
C ILE A 552 -17.49 -6.39 -27.62
N ASP A 553 -16.62 -6.31 -28.63
CA ASP A 553 -15.53 -7.26 -28.85
C ASP A 553 -14.56 -7.33 -27.65
N LEU A 554 -14.30 -6.20 -27.00
CA LEU A 554 -13.51 -6.14 -25.77
C LEU A 554 -14.20 -6.91 -24.65
N ILE A 555 -15.46 -6.57 -24.35
CA ILE A 555 -16.25 -7.15 -23.26
C ILE A 555 -16.36 -8.68 -23.38
N GLU A 556 -16.51 -9.20 -24.60
CA GLU A 556 -16.56 -10.63 -24.85
C GLU A 556 -15.27 -11.33 -24.41
N LYS A 557 -14.10 -10.72 -24.68
CA LYS A 557 -12.77 -11.25 -24.33
C LYS A 557 -12.35 -11.03 -22.88
N MET A 558 -13.00 -10.13 -22.16
CA MET A 558 -12.63 -9.81 -20.77
C MET A 558 -12.87 -10.99 -19.82
N ASN A 559 -11.96 -11.19 -18.86
CA ASN A 559 -12.22 -12.11 -17.74
C ASN A 559 -13.15 -11.45 -16.70
N TYR A 560 -13.70 -12.25 -15.79
CA TYR A 560 -14.62 -11.77 -14.75
C TYR A 560 -13.95 -10.77 -13.79
N ARG A 561 -12.70 -11.00 -13.42
CA ARG A 561 -11.93 -10.12 -12.53
C ARG A 561 -11.82 -8.69 -13.06
N ASP A 562 -11.56 -8.51 -14.35
CA ASP A 562 -11.45 -7.19 -14.97
C ASP A 562 -12.82 -6.50 -15.06
N ILE A 563 -13.89 -7.26 -15.33
CA ILE A 563 -15.27 -6.74 -15.32
C ILE A 563 -15.66 -6.29 -13.91
N ILE A 564 -15.41 -7.12 -12.89
CA ILE A 564 -15.71 -6.83 -11.48
C ILE A 564 -14.94 -5.59 -11.02
N LYS A 565 -13.67 -5.45 -11.42
CA LYS A 565 -12.87 -4.27 -11.09
C LYS A 565 -13.47 -2.99 -11.68
N ALA A 566 -13.93 -3.03 -12.94
CA ALA A 566 -14.60 -1.89 -13.57
C ALA A 566 -16.00 -1.61 -12.98
N ALA A 567 -16.74 -2.66 -12.58
CA ALA A 567 -18.02 -2.55 -11.90
C ALA A 567 -17.91 -1.92 -10.50
N ASN A 568 -16.72 -1.91 -9.90
CA ASN A 568 -16.42 -1.23 -8.63
C ASN A 568 -15.82 0.17 -8.80
N SER A 569 -15.93 0.76 -9.99
CA SER A 569 -15.45 2.13 -10.21
C SER A 569 -16.16 3.12 -9.28
N ALA A 570 -15.43 4.10 -8.76
CA ALA A 570 -16.01 5.21 -7.99
C ALA A 570 -16.93 6.13 -8.84
N TYR A 571 -16.90 6.00 -10.17
CA TYR A 571 -17.78 6.73 -11.07
C TYR A 571 -19.03 5.91 -11.42
N GLU A 572 -20.15 6.25 -10.80
CA GLU A 572 -21.42 5.51 -10.84
C GLU A 572 -21.87 5.08 -12.26
N PRO A 573 -21.84 5.92 -13.32
CA PRO A 573 -22.24 5.48 -14.65
C PRO A 573 -21.36 4.38 -15.24
N LEU A 574 -20.05 4.38 -14.93
CA LEU A 574 -19.11 3.34 -15.36
C LEU A 574 -19.36 2.04 -14.60
N ALA A 575 -19.50 2.15 -13.27
CA ALA A 575 -19.83 1.02 -12.41
C ALA A 575 -21.10 0.31 -12.87
N LYS A 576 -22.18 1.08 -13.10
CA LYS A 576 -23.46 0.55 -13.59
C LYS A 576 -23.33 -0.15 -14.95
N MET A 577 -22.64 0.46 -15.90
CA MET A 577 -22.42 -0.14 -17.22
C MET A 577 -21.73 -1.51 -17.13
N PHE A 578 -20.68 -1.62 -16.30
CA PHE A 578 -19.96 -2.88 -16.14
C PHE A 578 -20.69 -3.89 -15.24
N LYS A 579 -21.56 -3.44 -14.33
CA LYS A 579 -22.46 -4.32 -13.58
C LYS A 579 -23.49 -4.99 -14.51
N GLU A 580 -24.09 -4.22 -15.43
CA GLU A 580 -24.99 -4.77 -16.46
C GLU A 580 -24.28 -5.73 -17.43
N VAL A 581 -22.98 -5.50 -17.68
CA VAL A 581 -22.14 -6.43 -18.45
C VAL A 581 -21.88 -7.71 -17.65
N LEU A 582 -21.54 -7.58 -16.37
CA LEU A 582 -21.30 -8.69 -15.46
C LEU A 582 -22.52 -9.59 -15.35
N GLU A 583 -23.68 -9.02 -15.05
CA GLU A 583 -24.98 -9.72 -14.97
C GLU A 583 -25.26 -10.51 -16.24
N ARG A 584 -25.21 -9.87 -17.42
CA ARG A 584 -25.44 -10.54 -18.71
C ARG A 584 -24.43 -11.65 -19.01
N LYS A 585 -23.18 -11.51 -18.56
CA LYS A 585 -22.15 -12.53 -18.78
C LYS A 585 -22.37 -13.73 -17.86
N LEU A 586 -22.62 -13.48 -16.58
CA LEU A 586 -22.99 -14.50 -15.61
C LEU A 586 -24.24 -15.25 -16.07
N ASP A 587 -25.28 -14.57 -16.55
CA ASP A 587 -26.53 -15.17 -17.03
C ASP A 587 -26.35 -16.19 -18.17
N LYS A 588 -25.24 -16.11 -18.92
CA LYS A 588 -24.90 -17.08 -19.97
C LYS A 588 -24.17 -18.31 -19.45
N GLU A 589 -23.58 -18.25 -18.26
CA GLU A 589 -22.92 -19.38 -17.65
C GLU A 589 -23.97 -20.39 -17.16
N ILE A 590 -23.84 -21.64 -17.60
CA ILE A 590 -24.75 -22.74 -17.23
C ILE A 590 -24.05 -23.68 -16.25
N ILE A 591 -22.73 -23.81 -16.35
CA ILE A 591 -21.91 -24.68 -15.50
C ILE A 591 -21.28 -23.81 -14.42
N PHE A 592 -21.37 -24.28 -13.18
CA PHE A 592 -20.74 -23.61 -12.05
C PHE A 592 -19.21 -23.67 -12.14
N ASP A 593 -18.58 -22.49 -12.08
CA ASP A 593 -17.15 -22.30 -11.90
C ASP A 593 -16.87 -21.56 -10.58
N PHE A 594 -16.11 -22.20 -9.70
CA PHE A 594 -15.74 -21.64 -8.40
C PHE A 594 -14.82 -20.41 -8.52
N SER A 595 -13.99 -20.32 -9.55
CA SER A 595 -13.11 -19.16 -9.74
C SER A 595 -13.91 -17.87 -9.93
N ILE A 596 -14.98 -17.94 -10.72
CA ILE A 596 -15.94 -16.85 -10.92
C ILE A 596 -16.61 -16.49 -9.59
N MET A 597 -17.09 -17.50 -8.86
CA MET A 597 -17.74 -17.28 -7.56
C MET A 597 -16.79 -16.63 -6.55
N SER A 598 -15.55 -17.10 -6.49
CA SER A 598 -14.50 -16.56 -5.61
C SER A 598 -14.21 -15.09 -5.92
N ASP A 599 -14.04 -14.73 -7.19
CA ASP A 599 -13.81 -13.34 -7.62
C ASP A 599 -15.00 -12.42 -7.26
N LEU A 600 -16.24 -12.93 -7.30
CA LEU A 600 -17.43 -12.17 -6.91
C LEU A 600 -17.56 -12.02 -5.38
N MET A 601 -17.27 -13.08 -4.62
CA MET A 601 -17.39 -13.10 -3.16
C MET A 601 -16.28 -12.30 -2.46
N ASN A 602 -15.09 -12.24 -3.05
CA ASN A 602 -13.96 -11.49 -2.53
C ASN A 602 -14.08 -10.00 -2.88
N ASN A 603 -15.19 -9.39 -2.45
CA ASN A 603 -15.53 -8.01 -2.73
C ASN A 603 -16.32 -7.34 -1.59
N ASP A 604 -16.10 -6.04 -1.41
CA ASP A 604 -16.84 -5.22 -0.44
C ASP A 604 -18.22 -4.79 -0.94
N ASN A 605 -18.44 -4.81 -2.25
CA ASN A 605 -19.67 -4.35 -2.87
C ASN A 605 -20.80 -5.37 -2.70
N LYS A 606 -21.77 -5.02 -1.84
CA LYS A 606 -22.95 -5.84 -1.56
C LYS A 606 -23.71 -6.29 -2.81
N ASP A 607 -23.77 -5.44 -3.83
CA ASP A 607 -24.47 -5.77 -5.06
C ASP A 607 -23.77 -6.89 -5.83
N ILE A 608 -22.43 -6.84 -5.91
CA ILE A 608 -21.63 -7.90 -6.56
C ILE A 608 -21.68 -9.19 -5.72
N ASN A 609 -21.68 -9.06 -4.39
CA ASN A 609 -21.86 -10.20 -3.50
C ASN A 609 -23.22 -10.87 -3.70
N ASN A 610 -24.29 -10.11 -3.92
CA ASN A 610 -25.60 -10.67 -4.25
C ASN A 610 -25.58 -11.43 -5.59
N LEU A 611 -24.87 -10.92 -6.60
CA LEU A 611 -24.69 -11.62 -7.88
C LEU A 611 -23.98 -12.98 -7.70
N SER A 612 -23.05 -13.11 -6.74
CA SER A 612 -22.42 -14.39 -6.44
C SER A 612 -23.43 -15.45 -5.97
N MET A 613 -24.39 -15.04 -5.15
CA MET A 613 -25.42 -15.92 -4.58
C MET A 613 -26.45 -16.34 -5.64
N GLU A 614 -26.83 -15.41 -6.51
CA GLU A 614 -27.71 -15.69 -7.64
C GLU A 614 -27.04 -16.62 -8.64
N TYR A 615 -25.77 -16.36 -8.96
CA TYR A 615 -24.94 -17.21 -9.82
C TYR A 615 -24.89 -18.65 -9.28
N PHE A 616 -24.53 -18.84 -8.01
CA PHE A 616 -24.46 -20.16 -7.39
C PHE A 616 -25.78 -20.93 -7.45
N LYS A 617 -26.90 -20.28 -7.06
CA LYS A 617 -28.22 -20.90 -7.05
C LYS A 617 -28.66 -21.32 -8.46
N ARG A 618 -28.44 -20.45 -9.46
CA ARG A 618 -28.86 -20.67 -10.84
C ARG A 618 -28.10 -21.81 -11.50
N THR A 619 -26.80 -21.94 -11.23
CA THR A 619 -25.96 -23.01 -11.82
C THR A 619 -26.00 -24.32 -11.04
N ASN A 620 -26.88 -24.46 -10.04
CA ASN A 620 -26.88 -25.58 -9.07
C ASN A 620 -25.45 -25.88 -8.56
N GLY A 621 -24.75 -24.83 -8.12
CA GLY A 621 -23.32 -24.94 -7.86
C GLY A 621 -22.96 -26.10 -6.93
N TYR A 622 -21.99 -26.89 -7.37
CA TYR A 622 -21.39 -27.94 -6.55
C TYR A 622 -19.98 -27.48 -6.18
N ILE A 623 -19.76 -27.31 -4.88
CA ILE A 623 -18.47 -26.89 -4.33
C ILE A 623 -17.78 -28.13 -3.76
N THR A 624 -16.53 -28.36 -4.19
CA THR A 624 -15.74 -29.47 -3.64
C THR A 624 -15.31 -29.18 -2.21
N SER A 625 -14.92 -30.22 -1.47
CA SER A 625 -14.34 -30.09 -0.13
C SER A 625 -13.23 -29.05 -0.04
N ASN A 626 -12.35 -28.99 -1.04
CA ASN A 626 -11.28 -27.99 -1.10
C ASN A 626 -11.82 -26.56 -1.29
N ASN A 627 -12.85 -26.40 -2.11
CA ASN A 627 -13.44 -25.10 -2.34
C ASN A 627 -14.16 -24.56 -1.08
N ILE A 628 -14.80 -25.42 -0.28
CA ILE A 628 -15.37 -25.03 1.02
C ILE A 628 -14.26 -24.50 1.94
N LEU A 629 -13.09 -25.15 1.95
CA LEU A 629 -11.94 -24.70 2.73
C LEU A 629 -11.41 -23.36 2.25
N GLU A 630 -11.29 -23.15 0.94
CA GLU A 630 -10.86 -21.85 0.41
C GLU A 630 -11.76 -20.70 0.90
N LEU A 631 -13.07 -20.92 0.99
CA LEU A 631 -14.00 -19.92 1.52
C LEU A 631 -13.77 -19.59 3.01
N MET A 632 -13.23 -20.53 3.79
CA MET A 632 -12.90 -20.30 5.20
C MET A 632 -11.72 -19.32 5.40
N PHE A 633 -10.96 -19.03 4.34
CA PHE A 633 -9.81 -18.12 4.37
C PHE A 633 -10.11 -16.72 3.81
N PHE A 634 -11.38 -16.36 3.60
CA PHE A 634 -11.76 -15.03 3.13
C PHE A 634 -11.75 -14.02 4.28
N ASP A 635 -11.31 -12.80 4.00
CA ASP A 635 -11.20 -11.72 5.01
C ASP A 635 -12.55 -11.38 5.67
N ASP A 636 -13.66 -11.55 4.94
CA ASP A 636 -15.03 -11.31 5.41
C ASP A 636 -15.82 -12.61 5.65
N LEU A 637 -15.22 -13.58 6.35
CA LEU A 637 -15.83 -14.90 6.61
C LEU A 637 -17.28 -14.82 7.14
N GLU A 638 -17.58 -13.84 8.00
CA GLU A 638 -18.90 -13.67 8.61
C GLU A 638 -20.02 -13.51 7.56
N LYS A 639 -19.76 -12.80 6.45
CA LYS A 639 -20.73 -12.58 5.36
C LYS A 639 -21.18 -13.89 4.71
N TRP A 640 -20.33 -14.92 4.80
CA TRP A 640 -20.47 -16.18 4.07
C TRP A 640 -20.75 -17.38 4.98
N THR A 641 -20.94 -17.16 6.30
CA THR A 641 -21.20 -18.21 7.29
C THR A 641 -22.35 -19.13 6.89
N GLU A 642 -23.55 -18.60 6.61
CA GLU A 642 -24.73 -19.40 6.20
C GLU A 642 -24.47 -20.23 4.94
N TYR A 643 -23.66 -19.69 4.04
CA TYR A 643 -23.33 -20.35 2.78
C TYR A 643 -22.35 -21.52 2.99
N ILE A 644 -21.31 -21.30 3.79
CA ILE A 644 -20.37 -22.35 4.22
C ILE A 644 -21.14 -23.45 4.94
N LYS A 645 -22.06 -23.10 5.84
CA LYS A 645 -22.92 -24.04 6.58
C LYS A 645 -23.75 -24.90 5.62
N PHE A 646 -24.43 -24.28 4.67
CA PHE A 646 -25.23 -24.99 3.66
C PHE A 646 -24.39 -26.02 2.88
N ASN A 647 -23.19 -25.62 2.43
CA ASN A 647 -22.33 -26.50 1.65
C ASN A 647 -21.75 -27.65 2.49
N ILE A 648 -21.29 -27.39 3.72
CA ILE A 648 -20.83 -28.44 4.65
C ILE A 648 -21.96 -29.44 4.92
N ASN A 649 -23.18 -28.94 5.14
CA ASN A 649 -24.35 -29.78 5.39
C ASN A 649 -24.74 -30.64 4.18
N SER A 650 -24.53 -30.12 2.98
CA SER A 650 -24.87 -30.78 1.71
C SER A 650 -23.81 -31.77 1.20
N ILE A 651 -22.68 -31.94 1.89
CA ILE A 651 -21.65 -32.92 1.52
C ILE A 651 -22.26 -34.33 1.60
N ASP A 652 -22.17 -35.06 0.49
CA ASP A 652 -22.55 -36.47 0.42
C ASP A 652 -21.74 -37.30 1.45
N PRO A 653 -22.37 -38.16 2.26
CA PRO A 653 -21.66 -38.94 3.28
C PRO A 653 -20.47 -39.76 2.75
N HIS A 654 -20.55 -40.32 1.54
CA HIS A 654 -19.45 -41.08 0.93
C HIS A 654 -18.29 -40.19 0.46
N LYS A 655 -18.52 -38.89 0.29
CA LYS A 655 -17.47 -37.90 -0.05
C LYS A 655 -16.97 -37.10 1.16
N TYR A 656 -17.59 -37.26 2.32
CA TYR A 656 -17.23 -36.50 3.52
C TYR A 656 -15.81 -36.82 4.03
N GLY A 657 -15.28 -38.00 3.72
CA GLY A 657 -13.89 -38.37 3.99
C GLY A 657 -12.86 -37.42 3.34
N GLU A 658 -13.16 -36.92 2.13
CA GLU A 658 -12.31 -35.94 1.44
C GLU A 658 -12.26 -34.61 2.19
N PHE A 659 -13.40 -34.18 2.75
CA PHE A 659 -13.50 -32.96 3.55
C PHE A 659 -12.71 -33.07 4.87
N ILE A 660 -12.89 -34.18 5.60
CA ILE A 660 -12.15 -34.44 6.85
C ILE A 660 -10.65 -34.30 6.60
N LYS A 661 -10.14 -34.99 5.57
CA LYS A 661 -8.71 -34.98 5.22
C LYS A 661 -8.25 -33.57 4.85
N ALA A 662 -8.97 -32.89 3.97
CA ALA A 662 -8.59 -31.57 3.51
C ALA A 662 -8.61 -30.53 4.65
N PHE A 663 -9.60 -30.57 5.54
CA PHE A 663 -9.72 -29.66 6.69
C PHE A 663 -8.53 -29.79 7.64
N ILE A 664 -8.14 -31.03 7.98
CA ILE A 664 -7.02 -31.30 8.89
C ILE A 664 -5.68 -30.95 8.25
N CYS A 665 -5.51 -31.26 6.96
CA CYS A 665 -4.30 -30.87 6.22
C CYS A 665 -4.12 -29.35 6.13
N SER A 666 -5.18 -28.56 6.33
CA SER A 666 -5.16 -27.09 6.28
C SER A 666 -4.64 -26.42 7.57
N ASP A 667 -4.30 -27.19 8.62
CA ASP A 667 -3.81 -26.67 9.91
C ASP A 667 -2.70 -25.62 9.79
N ASP A 668 -1.70 -25.86 8.91
CA ASP A 668 -0.58 -24.93 8.73
C ASP A 668 -1.06 -23.58 8.13
N ARG A 669 -2.04 -23.63 7.21
CA ARG A 669 -2.65 -22.40 6.65
C ARG A 669 -3.44 -21.63 7.71
N PHE A 670 -4.14 -22.31 8.61
CA PHE A 670 -4.87 -21.65 9.70
C PHE A 670 -3.91 -20.95 10.67
N LYS A 671 -2.78 -21.58 11.01
CA LYS A 671 -1.71 -20.99 11.82
C LYS A 671 -1.11 -19.75 11.16
N ASP A 672 -0.75 -19.85 9.87
CA ASP A 672 -0.10 -18.76 9.12
C ASP A 672 -1.03 -17.56 8.92
N SER A 673 -2.33 -17.81 8.71
CA SER A 673 -3.31 -16.77 8.38
C SER A 673 -3.92 -16.08 9.62
N SER A 674 -3.68 -16.59 10.84
CA SER A 674 -4.28 -16.10 12.09
C SER A 674 -5.82 -16.00 12.07
N ILE A 675 -6.48 -16.85 11.29
CA ILE A 675 -7.94 -16.83 11.12
C ILE A 675 -8.60 -17.62 12.24
N ASN A 676 -9.54 -16.99 12.94
CA ASN A 676 -10.44 -17.68 13.87
C ASN A 676 -11.78 -17.95 13.18
N LEU A 677 -12.13 -19.23 13.03
CA LEU A 677 -13.45 -19.64 12.56
C LEU A 677 -14.53 -19.17 13.55
N THR A 678 -15.69 -18.78 13.03
CA THR A 678 -16.84 -18.42 13.87
C THR A 678 -17.40 -19.66 14.58
N GLU A 679 -17.97 -19.49 15.78
CA GLU A 679 -18.57 -20.60 16.54
C GLU A 679 -19.63 -21.34 15.72
N GLU A 680 -20.39 -20.63 14.87
CA GLU A 680 -21.38 -21.26 14.00
C GLU A 680 -20.79 -22.23 12.98
N ILE A 681 -19.65 -21.87 12.36
CA ILE A 681 -18.96 -22.76 11.41
C ILE A 681 -18.41 -23.96 12.17
N ILE A 682 -17.78 -23.75 13.33
CA ILE A 682 -17.25 -24.84 14.17
C ILE A 682 -18.36 -25.82 14.58
N ASN A 683 -19.50 -25.30 15.03
CA ASN A 683 -20.65 -26.14 15.41
C ASN A 683 -21.19 -26.93 14.21
N THR A 684 -21.26 -26.32 13.03
CA THR A 684 -21.75 -27.01 11.81
C THR A 684 -20.80 -28.11 11.34
N ILE A 685 -19.49 -27.88 11.48
CA ILE A 685 -18.47 -28.91 11.22
C ILE A 685 -18.63 -30.08 12.20
N SER A 686 -18.82 -29.79 13.48
CA SER A 686 -19.06 -30.79 14.54
C SER A 686 -20.32 -31.61 14.30
N GLU A 687 -21.45 -30.97 13.98
CA GLU A 687 -22.72 -31.64 13.67
C GLU A 687 -22.62 -32.55 12.44
N SER A 688 -21.83 -32.13 11.44
CA SER A 688 -21.62 -32.90 10.21
C SER A 688 -20.82 -34.18 10.40
N VAL A 689 -20.18 -34.38 11.55
CA VAL A 689 -19.47 -35.64 11.87
C VAL A 689 -20.39 -36.86 11.81
N ASN A 690 -21.70 -36.70 12.05
CA ASN A 690 -22.65 -37.82 11.98
C ASN A 690 -22.68 -38.51 10.61
N LYS A 691 -22.29 -37.81 9.52
CA LYS A 691 -22.17 -38.39 8.17
C LYS A 691 -21.17 -39.54 8.09
N VAL A 692 -20.20 -39.60 9.01
CA VAL A 692 -19.23 -40.71 9.11
C VAL A 692 -19.93 -42.05 9.40
N MET A 693 -21.12 -42.02 10.02
CA MET A 693 -21.88 -43.24 10.33
C MET A 693 -22.40 -43.95 9.08
N ASP A 694 -22.69 -43.18 8.01
CA ASP A 694 -23.28 -43.68 6.76
C ASP A 694 -22.22 -44.21 5.77
N MET A 695 -20.93 -44.05 6.10
CA MET A 695 -19.83 -44.54 5.27
C MET A 695 -19.71 -46.07 5.28
N THR A 696 -19.17 -46.62 4.20
CA THR A 696 -18.81 -48.04 4.09
C THR A 696 -17.61 -48.38 4.98
N TYR A 697 -17.49 -49.64 5.40
CA TYR A 697 -16.37 -50.08 6.24
C TYR A 697 -14.98 -49.77 5.64
N ALA A 698 -14.84 -49.84 4.32
CA ALA A 698 -13.60 -49.50 3.61
C ALA A 698 -13.24 -48.02 3.78
N GLU A 699 -14.22 -47.12 3.59
CA GLU A 699 -14.07 -45.66 3.78
C GLU A 699 -13.73 -45.34 5.24
N LYS A 700 -14.43 -45.96 6.20
CA LYS A 700 -14.15 -45.80 7.64
C LYS A 700 -12.73 -46.24 7.99
N SER A 701 -12.28 -47.38 7.47
CA SER A 701 -10.94 -47.91 7.67
C SER A 701 -9.85 -46.97 7.14
N GLU A 702 -10.05 -46.43 5.93
CA GLU A 702 -9.13 -45.48 5.32
C GLU A 702 -9.03 -44.18 6.14
N ILE A 703 -10.17 -43.59 6.52
CA ILE A 703 -10.21 -42.33 7.27
C ILE A 703 -9.55 -42.51 8.64
N LEU A 704 -9.91 -43.55 9.40
CA LEU A 704 -9.38 -43.74 10.75
C LEU A 704 -7.85 -43.96 10.73
N ARG A 705 -7.33 -44.75 9.79
CA ARG A 705 -5.89 -44.95 9.62
C ARG A 705 -5.19 -43.65 9.22
N ASN A 706 -5.76 -42.90 8.28
CA ASN A 706 -5.21 -41.61 7.85
C ASN A 706 -5.16 -40.59 8.99
N LEU A 707 -6.21 -40.50 9.81
CA LEU A 707 -6.27 -39.58 10.95
C LEU A 707 -5.18 -39.88 11.98
N ILE A 708 -4.99 -41.16 12.32
CA ILE A 708 -3.95 -41.57 13.28
C ILE A 708 -2.57 -41.28 12.72
N THR A 709 -2.32 -41.58 11.45
CA THR A 709 -1.06 -41.22 10.77
C THR A 709 -0.81 -39.71 10.84
N LEU A 710 -1.82 -38.88 10.53
CA LEU A 710 -1.69 -37.42 10.60
C LEU A 710 -1.41 -36.90 12.01
N ILE A 711 -2.06 -37.48 13.03
CA ILE A 711 -1.76 -37.15 14.44
C ILE A 711 -0.30 -37.47 14.78
N LEU A 712 0.17 -38.66 14.37
CA LEU A 712 1.54 -39.12 14.61
C LEU A 712 2.58 -38.34 13.79
N GLU A 713 2.22 -37.80 12.62
CA GLU A 713 3.11 -36.98 11.80
C GLU A 713 3.20 -35.54 12.32
N LYS A 714 2.04 -34.89 12.56
CA LYS A 714 1.98 -33.46 12.92
C LYS A 714 2.28 -33.19 14.39
N GLY A 715 2.00 -34.13 15.30
CA GLY A 715 2.23 -33.97 16.74
C GLY A 715 1.20 -33.07 17.44
N SER A 716 1.06 -31.82 16.99
CA SER A 716 0.10 -30.83 17.51
C SER A 716 -0.54 -29.99 16.41
N MET A 717 -1.84 -29.69 16.56
CA MET A 717 -2.63 -28.89 15.62
C MET A 717 -3.39 -27.80 16.38
N GLU A 718 -4.05 -26.89 15.64
CA GLU A 718 -4.97 -25.91 16.23
C GLU A 718 -6.06 -26.59 17.07
N LEU A 719 -6.43 -25.97 18.19
CA LEU A 719 -7.28 -26.61 19.21
C LEU A 719 -8.63 -27.07 18.65
N PHE A 720 -9.24 -26.30 17.74
CA PHE A 720 -10.51 -26.66 17.12
C PHE A 720 -10.36 -27.85 16.16
N ILE A 721 -9.21 -28.01 15.50
CA ILE A 721 -8.90 -29.16 14.64
C ILE A 721 -8.71 -30.41 15.51
N GLU A 722 -7.94 -30.32 16.60
CA GLU A 722 -7.75 -31.45 17.51
C GLU A 722 -9.09 -31.92 18.14
N LYS A 723 -9.98 -30.99 18.47
CA LYS A 723 -11.35 -31.31 18.92
C LYS A 723 -12.17 -32.00 17.83
N TYR A 724 -12.10 -31.52 16.59
CA TYR A 724 -12.82 -32.13 15.47
C TYR A 724 -12.33 -33.55 15.18
N ILE A 725 -11.01 -33.77 15.18
CA ILE A 725 -10.41 -35.11 14.99
C ILE A 725 -10.94 -36.08 16.05
N GLU A 726 -10.98 -35.64 17.31
CA GLU A 726 -11.52 -36.44 18.42
C GLU A 726 -12.99 -36.82 18.18
N GLU A 727 -13.81 -35.87 17.74
CA GLU A 727 -15.23 -36.13 17.47
C GLU A 727 -15.45 -37.10 16.31
N VAL A 728 -14.60 -37.03 15.27
CA VAL A 728 -14.61 -37.93 14.12
C VAL A 728 -14.21 -39.35 14.54
N ILE A 729 -13.10 -39.50 15.27
CA ILE A 729 -12.62 -40.81 15.69
C ILE A 729 -13.62 -41.49 16.62
N PHE A 730 -14.18 -40.78 17.59
CA PHE A 730 -15.16 -41.37 18.52
C PHE A 730 -16.60 -41.31 18.01
N ALA A 731 -16.80 -41.02 16.71
CA ALA A 731 -18.05 -41.36 16.04
C ALA A 731 -18.12 -42.87 15.74
N PHE A 732 -16.98 -43.51 15.48
CA PHE A 732 -16.89 -44.96 15.27
C PHE A 732 -17.16 -45.72 16.58
N SER A 733 -17.73 -46.92 16.48
CA SER A 733 -17.90 -47.78 17.65
C SER A 733 -16.54 -48.34 18.11
N ASN A 734 -16.42 -48.69 19.39
CA ASN A 734 -15.22 -49.35 19.92
C ASN A 734 -14.86 -50.64 19.17
N SER A 735 -15.86 -51.39 18.70
CA SER A 735 -15.65 -52.59 17.88
C SER A 735 -15.10 -52.28 16.49
N GLU A 736 -15.55 -51.19 15.85
CA GLU A 736 -15.01 -50.73 14.56
C GLU A 736 -13.57 -50.25 14.71
N ILE A 737 -13.29 -49.40 15.70
CA ILE A 737 -11.94 -48.88 16.00
C ILE A 737 -10.97 -50.05 16.21
N LYS A 738 -11.34 -51.00 17.07
CA LYS A 738 -10.55 -52.19 17.34
C LYS A 738 -10.32 -53.03 16.07
N GLY A 739 -11.37 -53.34 15.33
CA GLY A 739 -11.27 -54.16 14.12
C GLY A 739 -10.41 -53.52 13.03
N ILE A 740 -10.48 -52.19 12.87
CA ILE A 740 -9.68 -51.45 11.89
C ILE A 740 -8.21 -51.37 12.31
N LEU A 741 -7.92 -51.21 13.62
CA LEU A 741 -6.59 -50.88 14.11
C LEU A 741 -5.81 -52.05 14.74
N ILE A 742 -6.38 -53.25 14.77
CA ILE A 742 -5.73 -54.43 15.37
C ILE A 742 -4.33 -54.72 14.79
N ASP A 743 -4.12 -54.42 13.51
CA ASP A 743 -2.86 -54.59 12.78
C ASP A 743 -2.14 -53.26 12.48
N PHE A 744 -2.49 -52.17 13.18
CA PHE A 744 -1.89 -50.86 12.96
C PHE A 744 -0.72 -50.61 13.92
N THR A 745 0.45 -50.23 13.39
CA THR A 745 1.64 -49.91 14.19
C THR A 745 1.70 -48.42 14.55
N PHE A 746 1.80 -48.12 15.83
CA PHE A 746 1.91 -46.75 16.34
C PHE A 746 3.37 -46.32 16.46
N ASP A 747 4.00 -45.92 15.36
CA ASP A 747 5.38 -45.42 15.37
C ASP A 747 5.41 -43.93 15.78
N LYS A 748 5.78 -43.67 17.04
CA LYS A 748 5.84 -42.30 17.59
C LYS A 748 7.20 -41.65 17.28
N ASN A 749 7.24 -40.82 16.24
CA ASN A 749 8.46 -40.08 15.84
C ASN A 749 8.51 -38.61 16.30
N THR A 750 7.40 -38.06 16.81
CA THR A 750 7.26 -36.63 17.18
C THR A 750 6.61 -36.44 18.56
N SER A 751 6.85 -35.28 19.17
CA SER A 751 6.20 -34.89 20.43
C SER A 751 4.73 -34.53 20.20
N LEU A 752 3.83 -35.21 20.89
CA LEU A 752 2.39 -35.06 20.75
C LEU A 752 1.83 -34.02 21.74
N SER A 753 0.78 -33.31 21.35
CA SER A 753 0.00 -32.45 22.26
C SER A 753 -0.63 -33.26 23.39
N SER A 754 -1.07 -32.60 24.48
CA SER A 754 -1.73 -33.30 25.59
C SER A 754 -3.01 -34.00 25.14
N ARG A 755 -3.76 -33.38 24.21
CA ARG A 755 -5.01 -33.90 23.64
C ARG A 755 -4.77 -35.09 22.72
N ASN A 756 -3.82 -34.98 21.79
CA ASN A 756 -3.46 -36.08 20.89
C ASN A 756 -2.90 -37.29 21.65
N ASN A 757 -2.10 -37.06 22.70
CA ASN A 757 -1.66 -38.14 23.58
C ASN A 757 -2.83 -38.83 24.30
N MET A 758 -3.77 -38.05 24.83
CA MET A 758 -4.97 -38.58 25.48
C MET A 758 -5.80 -39.44 24.52
N LEU A 759 -6.04 -38.94 23.30
CA LEU A 759 -6.78 -39.64 22.26
C LEU A 759 -6.10 -40.97 21.87
N LEU A 760 -4.79 -40.97 21.61
CA LEU A 760 -4.06 -42.20 21.26
C LEU A 760 -4.07 -43.22 22.41
N ASN A 761 -3.97 -42.78 23.66
CA ASN A 761 -4.04 -43.68 24.82
C ASN A 761 -5.43 -44.31 24.98
N LEU A 762 -6.50 -43.60 24.63
CA LEU A 762 -7.85 -44.16 24.61
C LEU A 762 -8.04 -45.16 23.47
N ILE A 763 -7.56 -44.84 22.27
CA ILE A 763 -7.59 -45.77 21.13
C ILE A 763 -6.82 -47.05 21.47
N ASP A 764 -5.64 -46.92 22.04
CA ASP A 764 -4.85 -48.05 22.51
C ASP A 764 -5.57 -48.88 23.59
N SER A 765 -6.34 -48.22 24.46
CA SER A 765 -7.18 -48.90 25.46
C SER A 765 -8.32 -49.70 24.83
N ILE A 766 -8.91 -49.20 23.73
CA ILE A 766 -9.93 -49.91 22.94
C ILE A 766 -9.32 -51.11 22.21
N VAL A 767 -8.16 -50.92 21.56
CA VAL A 767 -7.51 -51.99 20.78
C VAL A 767 -7.08 -53.16 21.68
N ASN A 768 -6.58 -52.85 22.88
CA ASN A 768 -6.05 -53.84 23.81
C ASN A 768 -7.05 -54.32 24.89
N ASP A 769 -8.32 -53.92 24.83
CA ASP A 769 -9.34 -54.17 25.87
C ASP A 769 -8.81 -53.94 27.30
N ARG A 770 -8.30 -52.73 27.57
CA ARG A 770 -7.74 -52.38 28.89
C ARG A 770 -8.26 -51.05 29.40
N ILE A 771 -8.20 -50.84 30.70
CA ILE A 771 -8.52 -49.53 31.29
C ILE A 771 -7.34 -48.57 31.09
N PRO A 772 -7.58 -47.33 30.60
CA PRO A 772 -6.53 -46.32 30.47
C PRO A 772 -5.87 -45.97 31.81
N SER A 773 -4.69 -45.35 31.77
CA SER A 773 -4.01 -44.88 32.98
C SER A 773 -4.84 -43.81 33.70
N ASP A 774 -4.67 -43.69 35.02
CA ASP A 774 -5.34 -42.66 35.83
C ASP A 774 -5.06 -41.25 35.29
N SER A 775 -3.82 -41.00 34.86
CA SER A 775 -3.43 -39.75 34.20
C SER A 775 -4.17 -39.47 32.90
N THR A 776 -4.53 -40.51 32.13
CA THR A 776 -5.31 -40.36 30.89
C THR A 776 -6.77 -40.11 31.24
N ILE A 777 -7.33 -40.82 32.23
CA ILE A 777 -8.70 -40.63 32.71
C ILE A 777 -8.92 -39.21 33.21
N ILE A 778 -8.02 -38.69 34.04
CA ILE A 778 -8.07 -37.30 34.53
C ILE A 778 -8.06 -36.32 33.36
N LYS A 779 -7.18 -36.51 32.37
CA LYS A 779 -7.15 -35.65 31.17
C LYS A 779 -8.47 -35.69 30.39
N VAL A 780 -9.09 -36.87 30.24
CA VAL A 780 -10.40 -36.99 29.58
C VAL A 780 -11.46 -36.18 30.33
N LEU A 781 -11.45 -36.21 31.66
CA LEU A 781 -12.37 -35.43 32.49
C LEU A 781 -12.11 -33.92 32.42
N GLU A 782 -10.85 -33.49 32.27
CA GLU A 782 -10.47 -32.08 32.21
C GLU A 782 -10.72 -31.43 30.85
N ILE A 783 -10.37 -32.12 29.75
CA ILE A 783 -10.36 -31.52 28.41
C ILE A 783 -11.13 -32.31 27.35
N GLY A 784 -11.64 -33.50 27.63
CA GLY A 784 -12.33 -34.36 26.65
C GLY A 784 -13.68 -33.81 26.18
N THR A 785 -14.07 -34.17 24.95
CA THR A 785 -15.42 -33.95 24.42
C THR A 785 -16.41 -34.93 25.03
N SER A 786 -17.71 -34.67 24.83
CA SER A 786 -18.79 -35.57 25.25
C SER A 786 -18.66 -36.97 24.65
N LYS A 787 -18.20 -37.09 23.39
CA LYS A 787 -17.92 -38.38 22.74
C LYS A 787 -16.78 -39.13 23.42
N CYS A 788 -15.71 -38.43 23.78
CA CYS A 788 -14.57 -39.01 24.49
C CYS A 788 -14.97 -39.51 25.90
N LEU A 789 -15.81 -38.76 26.63
CA LEU A 789 -16.39 -39.21 27.90
C LEU A 789 -17.27 -40.45 27.74
N LYS A 790 -18.09 -40.49 26.67
CA LYS A 790 -18.90 -41.67 26.33
C LYS A 790 -18.01 -42.88 26.02
N THR A 791 -16.97 -42.70 25.23
CA THR A 791 -16.00 -43.76 24.90
C THR A 791 -15.29 -44.26 26.17
N LEU A 792 -14.85 -43.37 27.05
CA LEU A 792 -14.27 -43.76 28.35
C LEU A 792 -15.26 -44.60 29.16
N PHE A 793 -16.52 -44.18 29.26
CA PHE A 793 -17.56 -44.93 29.95
C PHE A 793 -17.77 -46.34 29.35
N GLU A 794 -17.77 -46.45 28.03
CA GLU A 794 -17.86 -47.74 27.34
C GLU A 794 -16.65 -48.64 27.63
N ILE A 795 -15.43 -48.11 27.59
CA ILE A 795 -14.20 -48.85 27.94
C ILE A 795 -14.28 -49.38 29.38
N LEU A 796 -14.71 -48.55 30.32
CA LEU A 796 -14.84 -48.94 31.74
C LEU A 796 -15.92 -50.01 31.93
N THR A 797 -17.01 -49.94 31.16
CA THR A 797 -18.11 -50.92 31.19
C THR A 797 -17.71 -52.25 30.56
N ILE A 798 -16.84 -52.26 29.57
CA ILE A 798 -16.31 -53.51 29.00
C ILE A 798 -15.33 -54.18 29.99
N ASN A 799 -14.59 -53.38 30.76
CA ASN A 799 -13.48 -53.83 31.61
C ASN A 799 -13.78 -53.81 33.12
N GLU A 800 -15.03 -54.04 33.53
CA GLU A 800 -15.46 -53.97 34.95
C GLU A 800 -14.60 -54.83 35.89
N LYS A 801 -14.18 -56.01 35.43
CA LYS A 801 -13.35 -56.93 36.22
C LYS A 801 -11.97 -56.34 36.54
N GLU A 802 -11.37 -55.60 35.60
CA GLU A 802 -10.12 -54.88 35.82
C GLU A 802 -10.36 -53.68 36.75
N LEU A 803 -11.51 -53.00 36.61
CA LEU A 803 -11.86 -51.82 37.39
C LEU A 803 -12.02 -52.12 38.89
N ILE A 804 -12.55 -53.31 39.24
CA ILE A 804 -12.73 -53.78 40.63
C ILE A 804 -11.44 -53.73 41.46
N VAL A 805 -10.28 -53.90 40.82
CA VAL A 805 -8.98 -53.95 41.50
C VAL A 805 -8.17 -52.65 41.35
N ARG A 806 -8.73 -51.61 40.72
CA ARG A 806 -8.06 -50.31 40.52
C ARG A 806 -8.66 -49.23 41.42
N HIS A 807 -8.33 -49.29 42.72
CA HIS A 807 -8.87 -48.39 43.74
C HIS A 807 -8.63 -46.90 43.46
N SER A 808 -7.46 -46.53 42.93
CA SER A 808 -7.16 -45.14 42.57
C SER A 808 -8.04 -44.63 41.44
N THR A 809 -8.24 -45.44 40.39
CA THR A 809 -9.17 -45.15 39.29
C THR A 809 -10.59 -45.00 39.80
N MET A 810 -11.04 -45.93 40.66
CA MET A 810 -12.36 -45.88 41.28
C MET A 810 -12.57 -44.60 42.08
N LEU A 811 -11.56 -44.15 42.84
CA LEU A 811 -11.64 -42.89 43.59
C LEU A 811 -11.80 -41.69 42.65
N ILE A 812 -11.03 -41.63 41.56
CA ILE A 812 -11.17 -40.60 40.51
C ILE A 812 -12.60 -40.57 39.96
N LEU A 813 -13.19 -41.75 39.69
CA LEU A 813 -14.56 -41.86 39.18
C LEU A 813 -15.61 -41.43 40.20
N PHE A 814 -15.39 -41.63 41.50
CA PHE A 814 -16.27 -41.10 42.55
C PHE A 814 -16.17 -39.57 42.66
N GLU A 815 -14.96 -39.02 42.55
CA GLU A 815 -14.69 -37.60 42.74
C GLU A 815 -15.10 -36.74 41.54
N CYS A 816 -15.08 -37.29 40.32
CA CYS A 816 -15.37 -36.54 39.10
C CYS A 816 -16.80 -35.97 39.06
N ASP A 817 -17.02 -34.90 38.29
CA ASP A 817 -18.34 -34.24 38.16
C ASP A 817 -19.27 -34.89 37.11
N VAL A 818 -18.88 -36.04 36.58
CA VAL A 818 -19.64 -36.76 35.55
C VAL A 818 -20.53 -37.81 36.20
N LEU A 819 -21.82 -37.49 36.32
CA LEU A 819 -22.82 -38.31 37.03
C LEU A 819 -22.81 -39.79 36.59
N ILE A 820 -22.76 -40.07 35.28
CA ILE A 820 -22.81 -41.44 34.78
C ILE A 820 -21.60 -42.28 35.21
N LEU A 821 -20.42 -41.64 35.36
CA LEU A 821 -19.21 -42.29 35.85
C LEU A 821 -19.29 -42.50 37.37
N ASN A 822 -19.87 -41.55 38.12
CA ASN A 822 -20.11 -41.72 39.55
C ASN A 822 -21.04 -42.91 39.82
N GLU A 823 -22.14 -43.03 39.09
CA GLU A 823 -23.08 -44.15 39.24
C GLU A 823 -22.42 -45.49 38.86
N LYS A 824 -21.58 -45.50 37.82
CA LYS A 824 -20.80 -46.70 37.48
C LYS A 824 -19.83 -47.09 38.60
N ALA A 825 -19.15 -46.12 39.20
CA ALA A 825 -18.28 -46.38 40.34
C ALA A 825 -19.05 -46.97 41.54
N LYS A 826 -20.26 -46.47 41.82
CA LYS A 826 -21.14 -47.04 42.86
C LYS A 826 -21.54 -48.48 42.54
N GLU A 827 -21.92 -48.77 41.30
CA GLU A 827 -22.23 -50.13 40.85
C GLU A 827 -21.05 -51.08 41.08
N ILE A 828 -19.85 -50.69 40.63
CA ILE A 828 -18.64 -51.50 40.78
C ILE A 828 -18.26 -51.70 42.25
N PHE A 829 -18.46 -50.69 43.10
CA PHE A 829 -18.22 -50.81 44.56
C PHE A 829 -19.02 -51.97 45.18
N TYR A 830 -20.26 -52.20 44.72
CA TYR A 830 -21.07 -53.33 45.17
C TYR A 830 -20.64 -54.68 44.60
N LEU A 831 -19.90 -54.70 43.49
CA LEU A 831 -19.33 -55.91 42.89
C LEU A 831 -17.96 -56.29 43.49
N MET A 832 -17.31 -55.38 44.22
CA MET A 832 -16.03 -55.64 44.88
C MET A 832 -16.16 -56.72 45.97
N GLY A 833 -15.19 -57.63 46.05
CA GLY A 833 -15.04 -58.56 47.18
C GLY A 833 -14.79 -57.81 48.50
N GLU A 834 -15.05 -58.47 49.63
CA GLU A 834 -15.07 -57.86 50.97
C GLU A 834 -13.79 -57.07 51.30
N GLU A 835 -12.62 -57.67 51.12
CA GLU A 835 -11.32 -57.02 51.40
C GLU A 835 -11.08 -55.77 50.51
N SER A 836 -11.32 -55.88 49.20
CA SER A 836 -11.17 -54.78 48.26
C SER A 836 -12.16 -53.64 48.54
N ARG A 837 -13.40 -54.00 48.91
CA ARG A 837 -14.46 -53.05 49.25
C ARG A 837 -14.12 -52.27 50.51
N ILE A 838 -13.55 -52.91 51.52
CA ILE A 838 -13.09 -52.23 52.75
C ILE A 838 -12.02 -51.19 52.43
N ILE A 839 -11.03 -51.53 51.60
CA ILE A 839 -9.98 -50.60 51.16
C ILE A 839 -10.60 -49.42 50.41
N MET A 840 -11.49 -49.70 49.45
CA MET A 840 -12.17 -48.66 48.68
C MET A 840 -13.02 -47.75 49.58
N HIS A 841 -13.74 -48.32 50.54
CA HIS A 841 -14.60 -47.57 51.46
C HIS A 841 -13.77 -46.62 52.33
N LYS A 842 -12.59 -47.04 52.79
CA LYS A 842 -11.65 -46.15 53.48
C LYS A 842 -11.24 -44.99 52.59
N MET A 843 -10.86 -45.26 51.34
CA MET A 843 -10.47 -44.20 50.39
C MET A 843 -11.61 -43.22 50.10
N ILE A 844 -12.85 -43.70 50.01
CA ILE A 844 -14.05 -42.86 49.82
C ILE A 844 -14.28 -41.93 51.01
N ILE A 845 -14.07 -42.41 52.24
CA ILE A 845 -14.23 -41.60 53.46
C ILE A 845 -13.13 -40.54 53.58
N ASP A 846 -11.92 -40.84 53.14
CA ASP A 846 -10.81 -39.88 53.11
C ASP A 846 -10.90 -38.85 51.98
N SER A 847 -11.84 -39.03 51.05
CA SER A 847 -11.98 -38.10 49.95
C SER A 847 -12.30 -36.70 50.47
N PRO A 848 -11.62 -35.65 49.99
CA PRO A 848 -11.94 -34.27 50.34
C PRO A 848 -13.25 -33.79 49.69
N ILE A 849 -13.86 -34.59 48.80
CA ILE A 849 -15.02 -34.22 48.01
C ILE A 849 -16.32 -34.61 48.74
N GLU A 850 -17.18 -33.62 49.01
CA GLU A 850 -18.34 -33.79 49.88
C GLU A 850 -19.31 -34.90 49.47
N LYS A 851 -19.65 -34.99 48.19
CA LYS A 851 -20.51 -36.06 47.65
C LYS A 851 -19.92 -37.45 47.87
N VAL A 852 -18.59 -37.58 47.87
CA VAL A 852 -17.88 -38.86 47.97
C VAL A 852 -17.82 -39.31 49.42
N HIS A 853 -17.35 -38.45 50.34
CA HIS A 853 -17.30 -38.84 51.74
C HIS A 853 -18.70 -39.04 52.34
N ASN A 854 -19.73 -38.33 51.85
CA ASN A 854 -21.12 -38.56 52.25
C ASN A 854 -21.65 -39.91 51.79
N PHE A 855 -21.33 -40.33 50.56
CA PHE A 855 -21.60 -41.70 50.11
C PHE A 855 -20.86 -42.72 51.00
N GLY A 856 -19.62 -42.43 51.38
CA GLY A 856 -18.86 -43.22 52.36
C GLY A 856 -19.58 -43.36 53.70
N LEU A 857 -20.05 -42.26 54.29
CA LEU A 857 -20.80 -42.26 55.56
C LEU A 857 -22.11 -43.04 55.45
N GLU A 858 -22.84 -42.89 54.35
CA GLU A 858 -24.06 -43.65 54.06
C GLU A 858 -23.76 -45.15 54.05
N LYS A 859 -22.74 -45.59 53.31
CA LYS A 859 -22.35 -47.01 53.26
C LYS A 859 -21.79 -47.52 54.57
N LEU A 860 -21.17 -46.66 55.38
CA LEU A 860 -20.72 -47.05 56.72
C LEU A 860 -21.91 -47.41 57.60
N LYS A 861 -22.98 -46.60 57.57
CA LYS A 861 -24.24 -46.91 58.25
C LYS A 861 -24.91 -48.16 57.69
N GLU A 862 -24.92 -48.34 56.37
CA GLU A 862 -25.58 -49.49 55.72
C GLU A 862 -24.86 -50.81 56.01
N ILE A 863 -23.53 -50.84 55.86
CA ILE A 863 -22.72 -52.05 55.93
C ILE A 863 -22.45 -52.45 57.39
N TYR A 864 -22.20 -51.47 58.27
CA TYR A 864 -21.77 -51.75 59.65
C TYR A 864 -22.79 -51.31 60.72
N GLY A 865 -23.88 -50.64 60.34
CA GLY A 865 -24.99 -50.31 61.24
C GLY A 865 -24.60 -49.31 62.33
N ASP A 866 -24.79 -49.71 63.59
CA ASP A 866 -24.40 -48.94 64.77
C ASP A 866 -22.94 -49.12 65.17
N PHE A 867 -22.23 -50.05 64.53
CA PHE A 867 -20.84 -50.34 64.77
C PHE A 867 -19.95 -49.68 63.71
N VAL A 868 -19.03 -48.79 64.09
CA VAL A 868 -17.94 -48.36 63.19
C VAL A 868 -16.73 -49.26 63.44
N PRO A 869 -16.17 -49.96 62.43
CA PRO A 869 -14.98 -50.78 62.64
C PRO A 869 -13.78 -49.94 63.08
N SER A 870 -12.93 -50.50 63.93
CA SER A 870 -11.76 -49.84 64.53
C SER A 870 -10.86 -49.15 63.51
N GLU A 871 -10.72 -49.75 62.33
CA GLU A 871 -9.88 -49.29 61.24
C GLU A 871 -10.38 -47.99 60.58
N PHE A 872 -11.67 -47.66 60.68
CA PHE A 872 -12.23 -46.40 60.18
C PHE A 872 -12.21 -45.30 61.24
N ILE A 873 -12.24 -45.64 62.53
CA ILE A 873 -12.38 -44.67 63.63
C ILE A 873 -11.19 -43.70 63.67
N MET A 874 -9.97 -44.23 63.64
CA MET A 874 -8.76 -43.40 63.69
C MET A 874 -8.70 -42.43 62.50
N GLN A 875 -8.97 -42.96 61.30
CA GLN A 875 -9.01 -42.21 60.06
C GLN A 875 -10.07 -41.09 60.09
N MET A 876 -11.29 -41.40 60.51
CA MET A 876 -12.39 -40.41 60.61
C MET A 876 -12.13 -39.31 61.66
N LEU A 877 -11.42 -39.62 62.75
CA LEU A 877 -11.07 -38.63 63.77
C LEU A 877 -10.01 -37.63 63.27
N GLU A 878 -9.10 -38.10 62.42
CA GLU A 878 -8.05 -37.28 61.80
C GLU A 878 -8.56 -36.49 60.58
N HIS A 879 -9.71 -36.86 60.03
CA HIS A 879 -10.28 -36.25 58.82
C HIS A 879 -10.61 -34.74 59.00
N PRO A 880 -10.31 -33.88 58.01
CA PRO A 880 -10.55 -32.43 58.14
C PRO A 880 -12.04 -32.02 58.15
N SER A 881 -12.94 -32.81 57.53
CA SER A 881 -14.38 -32.51 57.44
C SER A 881 -15.11 -32.53 58.79
N GLU A 882 -15.83 -31.45 59.11
CA GLU A 882 -16.70 -31.35 60.28
C GLU A 882 -17.85 -32.38 60.26
N GLN A 883 -18.34 -32.75 59.06
CA GLN A 883 -19.43 -33.73 58.91
C GLN A 883 -18.99 -35.13 59.34
N ILE A 884 -17.79 -35.56 58.95
CA ILE A 884 -17.23 -36.87 59.33
C ILE A 884 -16.95 -36.90 60.84
N LYS A 885 -16.36 -35.82 61.37
CA LYS A 885 -16.11 -35.67 62.82
C LYS A 885 -17.41 -35.65 63.63
N GLY A 886 -18.43 -34.98 63.14
CA GLY A 886 -19.77 -34.97 63.73
C GLY A 886 -20.42 -36.35 63.71
N TYR A 887 -20.29 -37.10 62.61
CA TYR A 887 -20.83 -38.46 62.50
C TYR A 887 -20.22 -39.41 63.54
N ILE A 888 -18.88 -39.43 63.67
CA ILE A 888 -18.21 -40.29 64.65
C ILE A 888 -18.50 -39.85 66.09
N ALA A 889 -18.58 -38.54 66.36
CA ALA A 889 -18.92 -38.00 67.68
C ALA A 889 -20.36 -38.40 68.09
N ASN A 890 -21.33 -38.25 67.20
CA ASN A 890 -22.73 -38.62 67.48
C ASN A 890 -22.90 -40.13 67.73
N LYS A 891 -22.24 -40.99 66.94
CA LYS A 891 -22.25 -42.45 67.16
C LYS A 891 -21.62 -42.83 68.49
N SER A 892 -20.49 -42.20 68.81
CA SER A 892 -19.81 -42.35 70.08
C SER A 892 -20.69 -41.98 71.27
N ASP A 893 -21.40 -40.85 71.19
CA ASP A 893 -22.28 -40.36 72.25
C ASP A 893 -23.53 -41.24 72.43
N ALA A 894 -24.09 -41.75 71.34
CA ALA A 894 -25.21 -42.69 71.38
C ALA A 894 -24.84 -44.02 72.08
N ILE A 895 -23.64 -44.55 71.80
CA ILE A 895 -23.13 -45.78 72.44
C ILE A 895 -22.85 -45.54 73.93
N LEU A 896 -22.28 -44.39 74.29
CA LEU A 896 -22.03 -44.03 75.68
C LEU A 896 -23.33 -43.85 76.49
N ASN A 897 -24.30 -43.12 75.94
CA ASN A 897 -25.58 -42.85 76.62
C ASN A 897 -26.43 -44.12 76.81
N SER A 898 -26.31 -45.09 75.91
CA SER A 898 -27.03 -46.37 75.99
C SER A 898 -26.31 -47.45 76.80
N LEU A 899 -25.14 -47.13 77.39
CA LEU A 899 -24.29 -48.06 78.12
C LEU A 899 -23.98 -49.32 77.30
N GLY A 900 -23.77 -49.16 75.99
CA GLY A 900 -23.44 -50.26 75.06
C GLY A 900 -24.63 -51.08 74.54
N GLN A 901 -25.88 -50.70 74.82
CA GLN A 901 -27.08 -51.46 74.43
C GLN A 901 -27.00 -52.97 74.78
N GLY A 902 -26.34 -53.32 75.89
CA GLY A 902 -26.16 -54.72 76.31
C GLY A 902 -24.86 -55.38 75.83
N ASN A 903 -24.09 -54.73 74.95
CA ASN A 903 -22.75 -55.17 74.56
C ASN A 903 -21.69 -54.45 75.42
N GLU A 904 -21.22 -55.16 76.45
CA GLU A 904 -20.25 -54.64 77.42
C GLU A 904 -18.89 -54.29 76.78
N ASP A 905 -18.39 -55.15 75.89
CA ASP A 905 -17.10 -54.96 75.22
C ASP A 905 -17.13 -53.76 74.28
N LEU A 906 -18.25 -53.55 73.58
CA LEU A 906 -18.46 -52.42 72.69
C LEU A 906 -18.43 -51.09 73.45
N PHE A 907 -19.13 -51.03 74.59
CA PHE A 907 -19.09 -49.84 75.44
C PHE A 907 -17.67 -49.57 75.93
N MET A 908 -16.99 -50.60 76.43
CA MET A 908 -15.61 -50.47 76.92
C MET A 908 -14.66 -50.03 75.81
N TYR A 909 -14.83 -50.51 74.58
CA TYR A 909 -14.03 -50.12 73.41
C TYR A 909 -14.19 -48.62 73.07
N TYR A 910 -15.43 -48.12 72.96
CA TYR A 910 -15.69 -46.71 72.68
C TYR A 910 -15.28 -45.80 73.84
N ALA A 911 -15.60 -46.19 75.08
CA ALA A 911 -15.23 -45.42 76.26
C ALA A 911 -13.70 -45.27 76.37
N LYS A 912 -12.93 -46.37 76.22
CA LYS A 912 -11.47 -46.33 76.20
C LYS A 912 -10.97 -45.41 75.09
N THR A 913 -11.40 -45.65 73.86
CA THR A 913 -10.97 -44.89 72.68
C THR A 913 -11.19 -43.38 72.88
N LEU A 914 -12.38 -42.97 73.33
CA LEU A 914 -12.73 -41.56 73.54
C LEU A 914 -12.04 -40.92 74.74
N LEU A 915 -11.79 -41.68 75.81
CA LEU A 915 -11.06 -41.19 76.99
C LEU A 915 -9.60 -40.87 76.68
N PHE A 916 -8.96 -41.67 75.83
CA PHE A 916 -7.57 -41.47 75.44
C PHE A 916 -7.37 -40.40 74.34
N LEU A 917 -8.44 -39.86 73.75
CA LEU A 917 -8.32 -38.77 72.78
C LEU A 917 -7.84 -37.45 73.44
N PRO A 918 -7.01 -36.64 72.76
CA PRO A 918 -6.58 -35.34 73.28
C PRO A 918 -7.76 -34.38 73.50
N ASN A 919 -7.71 -33.58 74.57
CA ASN A 919 -8.77 -32.61 74.92
C ASN A 919 -8.99 -31.47 73.88
N LYS A 920 -8.14 -31.38 72.86
CA LYS A 920 -8.37 -30.51 71.68
C LYS A 920 -9.47 -31.04 70.75
N VAL A 921 -9.71 -32.35 70.73
CA VAL A 921 -10.70 -33.01 69.84
C VAL A 921 -12.08 -33.10 70.51
N ARG A 922 -12.14 -33.39 71.82
CA ARG A 922 -13.37 -33.37 72.63
C ARG A 922 -13.16 -32.50 73.87
N LYS A 923 -13.78 -31.32 73.92
CA LYS A 923 -13.53 -30.28 74.95
C LYS A 923 -14.03 -30.66 76.35
N ASN A 924 -15.01 -31.56 76.46
CA ASN A 924 -15.54 -32.05 77.72
C ASN A 924 -15.72 -33.57 77.68
N LYS A 925 -15.20 -34.27 78.70
CA LYS A 925 -15.28 -35.73 78.86
C LYS A 925 -16.11 -36.14 80.08
N ASP A 926 -16.76 -35.17 80.73
CA ASP A 926 -17.58 -35.39 81.94
C ASP A 926 -18.66 -36.45 81.71
N ASP A 927 -19.26 -36.45 80.53
CA ASP A 927 -20.24 -37.41 80.06
C ASP A 927 -19.69 -38.84 79.95
N ILE A 928 -18.43 -39.01 79.51
CA ILE A 928 -17.77 -40.33 79.47
C ILE A 928 -17.56 -40.85 80.89
N TYR A 929 -17.11 -39.99 81.81
CA TYR A 929 -16.91 -40.37 83.21
C TYR A 929 -18.24 -40.71 83.90
N GLU A 930 -19.31 -39.98 83.60
CA GLU A 930 -20.65 -40.29 84.08
C GLU A 930 -21.19 -41.61 83.49
N ALA A 931 -20.98 -41.83 82.19
CA ALA A 931 -21.33 -43.08 81.53
C ALA A 931 -20.55 -44.28 82.11
N LEU A 932 -19.25 -44.14 82.40
CA LEU A 932 -18.44 -45.18 83.06
C LEU A 932 -18.99 -45.55 84.44
N TYR A 933 -19.39 -44.56 85.24
CA TYR A 933 -20.02 -44.82 86.53
C TYR A 933 -21.35 -45.55 86.37
N ASN A 934 -22.25 -45.06 85.51
CA ASN A 934 -23.54 -45.70 85.24
C ASN A 934 -23.39 -47.13 84.68
N PHE A 935 -22.41 -47.35 83.80
CA PHE A 935 -22.07 -48.67 83.25
C PHE A 935 -21.58 -49.62 84.33
N SER A 936 -20.65 -49.17 85.18
CA SER A 936 -20.12 -49.98 86.29
C SER A 936 -21.19 -50.37 87.31
N ASN A 937 -22.22 -49.54 87.46
CA ASN A 937 -23.37 -49.83 88.31
C ASN A 937 -24.31 -50.88 87.72
N LYS A 938 -24.54 -50.81 86.42
CA LYS A 938 -25.41 -51.75 85.71
C LYS A 938 -24.73 -53.11 85.49
N TYR A 939 -23.44 -53.11 85.14
CA TYR A 939 -22.66 -54.31 84.79
C TYR A 939 -21.56 -54.57 85.82
N LYS A 940 -21.97 -55.16 86.96
CA LYS A 940 -21.08 -55.39 88.11
C LYS A 940 -19.85 -56.25 87.78
N GLY A 941 -19.93 -57.10 86.75
CA GLY A 941 -18.82 -57.94 86.27
C GLY A 941 -17.65 -57.17 85.64
N ARG A 942 -17.88 -55.94 85.16
CA ARG A 942 -16.85 -55.09 84.50
C ARG A 942 -16.27 -54.01 85.39
N ILE A 943 -16.65 -53.96 86.67
CA ILE A 943 -16.19 -52.92 87.61
C ILE A 943 -14.67 -52.86 87.66
N CYS A 944 -13.98 -53.99 87.80
CA CYS A 944 -12.51 -54.00 87.90
C CYS A 944 -11.84 -53.36 86.68
N GLU A 945 -12.38 -53.62 85.48
CA GLU A 945 -11.87 -53.07 84.22
C GLU A 945 -12.12 -51.55 84.11
N VAL A 946 -13.29 -51.08 84.56
CA VAL A 946 -13.61 -49.65 84.65
C VAL A 946 -12.75 -48.94 85.71
N GLU A 947 -12.53 -49.58 86.87
CA GLU A 947 -11.67 -49.05 87.93
C GLU A 947 -10.22 -48.90 87.46
N GLU A 948 -9.69 -49.89 86.74
CA GLU A 948 -8.35 -49.84 86.16
C GLU A 948 -8.24 -48.72 85.11
N LEU A 949 -9.24 -48.57 84.24
CA LEU A 949 -9.31 -47.49 83.26
C LEU A 949 -9.33 -46.10 83.94
N LEU A 950 -10.13 -45.93 85.00
CA LEU A 950 -10.21 -44.69 85.76
C LEU A 950 -8.95 -44.42 86.58
N LEU A 951 -8.29 -45.45 87.12
CA LEU A 951 -6.99 -45.32 87.80
C LEU A 951 -5.90 -44.88 86.84
N ASN A 952 -5.84 -45.47 85.65
CA ASN A 952 -4.91 -45.07 84.60
C ASN A 952 -5.12 -43.60 84.21
N MET A 953 -6.38 -43.18 84.07
CA MET A 953 -6.70 -41.76 83.82
C MET A 953 -6.44 -40.85 85.04
N GLY A 954 -6.56 -41.36 86.26
CA GLY A 954 -6.18 -40.68 87.50
C GLY A 954 -4.67 -40.43 87.62
N GLY A 955 -3.86 -41.16 86.85
CA GLY A 955 -2.43 -40.90 86.66
C GLY A 955 -2.11 -39.85 85.60
N SER A 956 -3.10 -39.33 84.87
CA SER A 956 -2.89 -38.36 83.78
C SER A 956 -2.31 -37.03 84.27
N ASN A 957 -1.45 -36.42 83.44
CA ASN A 957 -0.92 -35.07 83.67
C ASN A 957 -1.95 -33.96 83.37
N ILE A 958 -3.13 -34.30 82.84
CA ILE A 958 -4.23 -33.37 82.62
C ILE A 958 -5.07 -33.29 83.91
N ILE A 959 -4.91 -32.19 84.66
CA ILE A 959 -5.52 -31.99 85.98
C ILE A 959 -7.03 -32.28 85.98
N LYS A 960 -7.77 -31.78 84.99
CA LYS A 960 -9.23 -31.94 84.91
C LYS A 960 -9.67 -33.39 84.72
N ASP A 961 -8.99 -34.14 83.85
CA ASP A 961 -9.29 -35.55 83.58
C ASP A 961 -8.89 -36.43 84.77
N LYS A 962 -7.76 -36.11 85.41
CA LYS A 962 -7.31 -36.76 86.65
C LYS A 962 -8.30 -36.60 87.79
N GLU A 963 -8.75 -35.37 88.06
CA GLU A 963 -9.73 -35.09 89.12
C GLU A 963 -11.05 -35.82 88.86
N LYS A 964 -11.58 -35.72 87.64
CA LYS A 964 -12.86 -36.36 87.28
C LYS A 964 -12.77 -37.88 87.32
N ALA A 965 -11.70 -38.48 86.80
CA ALA A 965 -11.49 -39.92 86.86
C ALA A 965 -11.43 -40.44 88.31
N LEU A 966 -10.70 -39.75 89.19
CA LEU A 966 -10.58 -40.11 90.61
C LEU A 966 -11.89 -39.90 91.38
N VAL A 967 -12.65 -38.84 91.06
CA VAL A 967 -13.98 -38.60 91.66
C VAL A 967 -14.97 -39.68 91.23
N THR A 968 -15.01 -40.05 89.96
CA THR A 968 -15.85 -41.12 89.44
C THR A 968 -15.45 -42.46 90.04
N LEU A 969 -14.15 -42.77 90.13
CA LEU A 969 -13.64 -43.96 90.81
C LEU A 969 -14.07 -44.01 92.29
N ALA A 970 -13.98 -42.89 93.00
CA ALA A 970 -14.40 -42.79 94.39
C ALA A 970 -15.91 -43.01 94.55
N LYS A 971 -16.74 -42.52 93.62
CA LYS A 971 -18.19 -42.79 93.60
C LYS A 971 -18.49 -44.27 93.42
N ILE A 972 -17.87 -44.94 92.44
CA ILE A 972 -18.03 -46.38 92.18
C ILE A 972 -17.64 -47.19 93.44
N ARG A 973 -16.51 -46.84 94.07
CA ARG A 973 -16.04 -47.52 95.30
C ARG A 973 -16.94 -47.31 96.50
N LYS A 974 -17.51 -46.11 96.65
CA LYS A 974 -18.40 -45.78 97.78
C LYS A 974 -19.70 -46.58 97.74
N GLU A 975 -20.27 -46.82 96.57
CA GLU A 975 -21.48 -47.64 96.40
C GLU A 975 -21.23 -49.15 96.54
N ARG A 976 -19.97 -49.59 96.58
CA ARG A 976 -19.57 -50.97 96.85
C ARG A 976 -19.52 -51.32 98.35
N VAL A 977 -19.59 -50.30 99.21
CA VAL A 977 -19.52 -50.39 100.68
C VAL A 977 -20.93 -50.34 101.33
N VAL A 978 -22.00 -50.27 100.52
CA VAL A 978 -23.41 -50.34 100.96
C VAL A 978 -24.05 -51.65 100.50
#